data_AF-A0A9N9YQQ6-F1
#
_entry.id   AF-A0A9N9YQQ6-F1
#
_cell.length_a   1.000
_cell.length_b   1.000
_cell.length_c   1.000
_cell.angle_alpha   90.00
_cell.angle_beta   90.00
_cell.angle_gamma   90.00
#
_symmetry.space_group_name_H-M   'P 1'
#
loop_
_entity.id
_entity.type
_entity.pdbx_description
1 polymer ?
#
loop_
_entity_poly.entity_id
_entity_poly.type
_entity_poly.pdbx_seq_one_letter_code
_entity_poly.pdbx_strand_id
1 'polypeptide(L)'
;MEERPKRMTLMKCWPVPWRPGGDQDDTSTPVEDLNGSKSPREPVNEVSITINEADVLKEVHLYKNFQVPSVAAGIEVTDLQTFYDLTAYGVSEDQQEQLWAVEVSRLVKAVTVATPLPFNGSGELAVDSKKSYEIMAALADQFYQVLNIVSLDCESFLAENENLLCEESYLERSRVNLGYLCDRDENEAEETAEKTPSTNQEDLFEFINYCTAVFARLICTATEGEVFYAAILAHLAKISTKIKVLSSNPKEYAEISLENGVSSQEVQVPQASGLRGRQGDANMVDSNLTPEGGLRDNANANLIAMADLMRSMKGQMTRQKLGQLETTSRKEAIKKLYFFREAAIQHNLVDFLFFLLVSLRGNSRMMRTTFTSYEICSLIYETGLERFRTLVFQDQDGDFLGTSKTSNLNYARSVIHMLSQSVQQISTEDGSPGNAGAAQYSNIDPGADEDKPVETQISWSYVPGDHESGSLQVPNIVRLKSMSRVITIIIPMIISSPAFADRMGDFMSMVTATDLMREREKEGKVKPRVFGNYSAFFSLTTSEYATKQKDRGPSEAKSLSNALMRRNNLLSGKEITQIGRVPSLATAKVLPDPTPAEDRDSKSMMDLERIQRHQTELDNVREKMRKCVLEEKGVMVQCKLFVTRLMLVCAALVAGGIAVGITVGERIPGVDPFNITTYCWVMAGFLLLVAKSIRVRNWPWNDFLRGRVLCTAVSELSSVTGIDEQLIIAYLLQDESSSYLQTRGPFNAVFKRRSDDGFSIDLPITMWTMLMCGLIMIEVESVDGRGLVCLDLRGRRNGFIKSLGTIIPDKDGDQHVYCQSLPETKLQGAQKGSYRVKLNVGGGMAWRRAIGFYGNRDAEFV
;
A
#
# COMPACT_ATOMS: atom_id res chain seq x y z
N MET A 1 10.55 -62.73 -5.76
CA MET A 1 11.92 -63.14 -6.13
C MET A 1 12.73 -61.86 -6.20
N GLU A 2 13.31 -61.40 -5.09
CA GLU A 2 14.70 -61.73 -4.66
C GLU A 2 15.68 -61.34 -5.79
N GLU A 3 16.65 -60.44 -5.63
CA GLU A 3 17.57 -60.23 -4.52
C GLU A 3 18.15 -58.80 -4.48
N ARG A 4 18.51 -58.34 -3.28
CA ARG A 4 19.67 -57.46 -2.99
C ARG A 4 20.80 -58.39 -2.53
N PRO A 5 22.12 -58.07 -2.68
CA PRO A 5 22.80 -57.28 -1.63
C PRO A 5 24.13 -56.51 -1.94
N LYS A 6 24.32 -55.41 -1.19
CA LYS A 6 25.47 -54.94 -0.35
C LYS A 6 26.92 -54.78 -0.88
N ARG A 7 27.50 -53.58 -0.60
CA ARG A 7 28.75 -53.22 0.18
C ARG A 7 29.26 -51.84 -0.34
N MET A 8 29.58 -50.76 0.39
CA MET A 8 30.09 -50.39 1.74
C MET A 8 31.61 -50.53 1.97
N THR A 9 32.31 -49.36 2.01
CA THR A 9 33.62 -49.06 2.66
C THR A 9 33.75 -47.51 2.77
N LEU A 10 33.55 -46.83 3.93
CA LEU A 10 34.44 -46.51 5.08
C LEU A 10 35.83 -45.93 4.69
N MET A 11 36.11 -44.63 4.89
CA MET A 11 36.48 -43.83 6.11
C MET A 11 37.99 -43.73 6.38
N LYS A 12 38.49 -42.50 6.63
CA LYS A 12 39.65 -42.10 7.49
C LYS A 12 39.57 -40.57 7.66
N CYS A 13 39.22 -40.00 8.82
CA CYS A 13 39.92 -39.86 10.12
C CYS A 13 40.52 -38.45 10.32
N TRP A 14 39.77 -37.65 11.08
CA TRP A 14 40.04 -36.64 12.14
C TRP A 14 41.48 -36.48 12.71
N PRO A 15 41.87 -35.34 13.36
CA PRO A 15 41.21 -34.84 14.59
C PRO A 15 41.11 -33.31 14.85
N VAL A 16 40.19 -33.02 15.78
CA VAL A 16 39.82 -31.75 16.43
C VAL A 16 40.80 -31.43 17.59
N PRO A 17 40.87 -30.18 18.07
CA PRO A 17 40.42 -29.95 19.45
C PRO A 17 39.55 -28.68 19.63
N TRP A 18 38.92 -28.66 20.80
CA TRP A 18 37.71 -27.96 21.22
C TRP A 18 37.82 -26.45 21.56
N ARG A 19 36.61 -25.85 21.66
CA ARG A 19 36.08 -24.50 21.94
C ARG A 19 36.42 -23.88 23.34
N PRO A 20 36.18 -22.57 23.63
CA PRO A 20 34.81 -22.02 23.82
C PRO A 20 34.53 -20.51 23.55
N GLY A 21 33.26 -20.22 23.20
CA GLY A 21 32.53 -19.01 23.66
C GLY A 21 32.18 -17.92 22.63
N GLY A 22 30.89 -17.60 22.50
CA GLY A 22 30.38 -16.31 22.00
C GLY A 22 29.32 -16.38 20.91
N ASP A 23 28.06 -16.11 21.27
CA ASP A 23 26.88 -16.00 20.40
C ASP A 23 26.97 -14.81 19.42
N GLN A 24 26.57 -15.01 18.16
CA GLN A 24 25.84 -14.02 17.36
C GLN A 24 25.31 -14.65 16.06
N ASP A 25 24.01 -14.47 15.82
CA ASP A 25 23.26 -14.90 14.65
C ASP A 25 23.80 -14.24 13.36
N ASP A 26 24.28 -15.08 12.45
CA ASP A 26 24.57 -14.73 11.05
C ASP A 26 23.91 -15.78 10.14
N THR A 27 22.77 -15.43 9.53
CA THR A 27 22.28 -16.10 8.32
C THR A 27 22.05 -15.07 7.22
N SER A 28 23.14 -14.46 6.76
CA SER A 28 23.22 -13.88 5.43
C SER A 28 23.49 -15.01 4.43
N THR A 29 22.50 -15.31 3.57
CA THR A 29 22.73 -16.12 2.37
C THR A 29 23.07 -15.19 1.20
N PRO A 30 24.02 -15.55 0.31
CA PRO A 30 24.53 -14.65 -0.71
C PRO A 30 23.56 -14.52 -1.89
N VAL A 31 23.53 -13.32 -2.44
CA VAL A 31 22.87 -12.94 -3.69
C VAL A 31 23.44 -13.75 -4.86
N GLU A 32 22.62 -14.60 -5.48
CA GLU A 32 22.91 -15.16 -6.80
C GLU A 32 22.51 -14.15 -7.89
N ASP A 33 23.49 -13.84 -8.74
CA ASP A 33 23.39 -13.03 -9.95
C ASP A 33 22.35 -13.57 -10.93
N LEU A 34 21.27 -12.83 -11.16
CA LEU A 34 20.34 -13.04 -12.29
C LEU A 34 20.75 -12.17 -13.48
N ASN A 35 21.83 -12.54 -14.15
CA ASN A 35 22.07 -12.15 -15.54
C ASN A 35 21.76 -13.35 -16.45
N GLY A 36 20.48 -13.48 -16.80
CA GLY A 36 20.00 -14.44 -17.79
C GLY A 36 18.89 -13.78 -18.60
N SER A 37 19.25 -13.21 -19.75
CA SER A 37 18.30 -12.71 -20.74
C SER A 37 17.34 -13.82 -21.17
N LYS A 38 16.07 -13.73 -20.75
CA LYS A 38 14.96 -14.48 -21.36
C LYS A 38 14.18 -13.54 -22.29
N SER A 39 13.81 -14.09 -23.44
CA SER A 39 13.09 -13.50 -24.56
C SER A 39 11.79 -12.78 -24.17
N PRO A 40 11.19 -11.96 -25.07
CA PRO A 40 10.00 -11.18 -24.78
C PRO A 40 8.87 -12.11 -24.31
N ARG A 41 8.30 -11.83 -23.13
CA ARG A 41 7.09 -12.50 -22.67
C ARG A 41 5.93 -12.07 -23.57
N GLU A 42 5.19 -13.06 -24.06
CA GLU A 42 3.93 -12.89 -24.80
C GLU A 42 2.92 -12.01 -24.03
N PRO A 43 2.00 -11.34 -24.73
CA PRO A 43 0.95 -10.53 -24.09
C PRO A 43 0.16 -11.37 -23.08
N VAL A 44 -0.08 -10.77 -21.91
CA VAL A 44 -0.78 -11.39 -20.78
C VAL A 44 -2.19 -11.80 -21.22
N ASN A 45 -2.37 -13.09 -21.50
CA ASN A 45 -3.69 -13.68 -21.76
C ASN A 45 -4.60 -13.45 -20.55
N GLU A 46 -5.85 -13.10 -20.84
CA GLU A 46 -6.97 -13.01 -19.91
C GLU A 46 -7.05 -14.30 -19.09
N VAL A 47 -6.95 -14.21 -17.76
CA VAL A 47 -6.81 -15.41 -16.93
C VAL A 47 -8.19 -16.04 -16.71
N SER A 48 -8.48 -17.13 -17.42
CA SER A 48 -9.68 -17.93 -17.17
C SER A 48 -9.51 -18.75 -15.89
N ILE A 49 -10.32 -18.46 -14.87
CA ILE A 49 -10.37 -19.26 -13.64
C ILE A 49 -11.27 -20.48 -13.89
N THR A 50 -10.71 -21.68 -13.77
CA THR A 50 -11.44 -22.94 -13.88
C THR A 50 -11.80 -23.44 -12.49
N ILE A 51 -13.09 -23.50 -12.17
CA ILE A 51 -13.60 -24.06 -10.92
C ILE A 51 -14.95 -24.74 -11.17
N ASN A 52 -15.14 -25.91 -10.55
CA ASN A 52 -16.35 -26.71 -10.68
C ASN A 52 -17.24 -26.55 -9.44
N GLU A 53 -18.55 -26.38 -9.63
CA GLU A 53 -19.52 -26.28 -8.55
C GLU A 53 -19.48 -27.50 -7.61
N ALA A 54 -19.24 -28.70 -8.14
CA ALA A 54 -19.16 -29.92 -7.34
C ALA A 54 -18.00 -29.89 -6.33
N ASP A 55 -16.86 -29.29 -6.69
CA ASP A 55 -15.71 -29.18 -5.79
C ASP A 55 -15.98 -28.16 -4.67
N VAL A 56 -16.68 -27.07 -4.99
CA VAL A 56 -17.11 -26.09 -3.98
C VAL A 56 -18.15 -26.69 -3.03
N LEU A 57 -19.14 -27.43 -3.55
CA LEU A 57 -20.13 -28.12 -2.72
C LEU A 57 -19.50 -29.17 -1.80
N LYS A 58 -18.44 -29.83 -2.26
CA LYS A 58 -17.67 -30.74 -1.42
C LYS A 58 -17.02 -30.00 -0.25
N GLU A 59 -16.47 -28.81 -0.49
CA GLU A 59 -15.91 -27.93 0.54
C GLU A 59 -16.98 -27.38 1.49
N VAL A 60 -18.19 -27.08 0.99
CA VAL A 60 -19.32 -26.69 1.86
C VAL A 60 -19.63 -27.79 2.87
N HIS A 61 -19.66 -29.05 2.40
CA HIS A 61 -19.95 -30.24 3.21
C HIS A 61 -18.75 -30.84 3.94
N LEU A 62 -17.62 -30.13 4.00
CA LEU A 62 -16.39 -30.66 4.59
C LEU A 62 -16.57 -31.15 6.04
N TYR A 63 -17.43 -30.47 6.81
CA TYR A 63 -17.79 -30.84 8.19
C TYR A 63 -18.45 -32.23 8.29
N LYS A 64 -19.12 -32.71 7.24
CA LYS A 64 -19.75 -34.04 7.27
C LYS A 64 -18.71 -35.16 7.25
N ASN A 65 -17.62 -34.97 6.53
CA ASN A 65 -16.63 -36.00 6.20
C ASN A 65 -15.24 -35.38 6.04
N PHE A 66 -14.59 -35.03 7.16
CA PHE A 66 -13.25 -34.42 7.14
C PHE A 66 -12.16 -35.48 7.29
N GLN A 67 -11.14 -35.41 6.43
CA GLN A 67 -10.01 -36.33 6.45
C GLN A 67 -8.73 -35.61 6.04
N VAL A 68 -7.63 -35.92 6.72
CA VAL A 68 -6.31 -35.40 6.36
C VAL A 68 -5.36 -36.58 6.14
N PRO A 69 -5.33 -37.18 4.94
CA PRO A 69 -4.58 -38.41 4.67
C PRO A 69 -3.07 -38.28 4.92
N SER A 70 -2.53 -37.06 4.81
CA SER A 70 -1.14 -36.73 5.10
C SER A 70 -0.80 -36.81 6.60
N VAL A 71 -1.79 -36.61 7.46
CA VAL A 71 -1.67 -36.72 8.92
C VAL A 71 -2.05 -38.14 9.34
N ALA A 72 -3.28 -38.60 9.07
CA ALA A 72 -3.67 -39.98 9.34
C ALA A 72 -4.47 -40.59 8.18
N ALA A 73 -3.81 -41.47 7.42
CA ALA A 73 -4.43 -42.17 6.32
C ALA A 73 -5.58 -43.08 6.80
N GLY A 74 -6.77 -42.92 6.20
CA GLY A 74 -7.94 -43.75 6.46
C GLY A 74 -8.72 -43.43 7.74
N ILE A 75 -8.41 -42.31 8.41
CA ILE A 75 -9.22 -41.81 9.54
C ILE A 75 -10.10 -40.68 9.04
N GLU A 76 -11.40 -40.85 9.19
CA GLU A 76 -12.44 -39.88 8.88
C GLU A 76 -13.09 -39.40 10.18
N VAL A 77 -13.36 -38.10 10.24
CA VAL A 77 -14.06 -37.42 11.33
C VAL A 77 -15.40 -36.95 10.78
N THR A 78 -16.49 -37.47 11.33
CA THR A 78 -17.87 -37.21 10.88
C THR A 78 -18.71 -36.50 11.93
N ASP A 79 -18.16 -36.25 13.11
CA ASP A 79 -18.81 -35.62 14.26
C ASP A 79 -18.46 -34.12 14.38
N LEU A 80 -18.27 -33.43 13.25
CA LEU A 80 -17.98 -32.00 13.23
C LEU A 80 -19.25 -31.18 13.01
N GLN A 81 -19.26 -29.97 13.55
CA GLN A 81 -20.30 -28.97 13.33
C GLN A 81 -19.80 -27.86 12.40
N THR A 82 -20.75 -27.17 11.78
CA THR A 82 -20.49 -26.03 10.90
C THR A 82 -20.54 -24.73 11.70
N PHE A 83 -19.65 -23.78 11.37
CA PHE A 83 -19.63 -22.42 11.95
C PHE A 83 -20.86 -21.58 11.55
N TYR A 84 -21.54 -22.00 10.49
CA TYR A 84 -22.60 -21.23 9.84
C TYR A 84 -23.95 -21.92 9.95
N ASP A 85 -24.20 -22.57 11.08
CA ASP A 85 -25.47 -23.23 11.31
C ASP A 85 -26.62 -22.21 11.37
N LEU A 86 -27.74 -22.55 10.73
CA LEU A 86 -28.94 -21.73 10.59
C LEU A 86 -30.13 -22.30 11.36
N THR A 87 -29.99 -23.48 11.99
CA THR A 87 -31.10 -24.14 12.69
C THR A 87 -31.60 -23.31 13.87
N ALA A 88 -30.70 -22.59 14.55
CA ALA A 88 -31.02 -21.63 15.60
C ALA A 88 -31.93 -20.47 15.13
N TYR A 89 -32.00 -20.22 13.82
CA TYR A 89 -32.76 -19.12 13.21
C TYR A 89 -33.99 -19.60 12.42
N GLY A 90 -34.44 -20.83 12.68
CA GLY A 90 -35.68 -21.37 12.09
C GLY A 90 -35.53 -21.93 10.68
N VAL A 91 -34.31 -22.13 10.20
CA VAL A 91 -34.03 -22.77 8.90
C VAL A 91 -33.70 -24.24 9.11
N SER A 92 -34.43 -25.14 8.44
CA SER A 92 -34.12 -26.58 8.49
C SER A 92 -32.79 -26.93 7.79
N GLU A 93 -32.15 -28.02 8.18
CA GLU A 93 -30.89 -28.48 7.55
C GLU A 93 -31.04 -28.66 6.02
N ASP A 94 -32.16 -29.23 5.56
CA ASP A 94 -32.44 -29.42 4.14
C ASP A 94 -32.54 -28.07 3.39
N GLN A 95 -33.17 -27.07 4.00
CA GLN A 95 -33.27 -25.72 3.43
C GLN A 95 -31.92 -25.02 3.42
N GLN A 96 -31.13 -25.15 4.49
CA GLN A 96 -29.77 -24.62 4.57
C GLN A 96 -28.90 -25.16 3.43
N GLU A 97 -28.94 -26.47 3.16
CA GLU A 97 -28.19 -27.08 2.06
C GLU A 97 -28.61 -26.55 0.69
N GLN A 98 -29.92 -26.38 0.46
CA GLN A 98 -30.44 -25.79 -0.78
C GLN A 98 -29.97 -24.35 -0.96
N LEU A 99 -30.01 -23.54 0.10
CA LEU A 99 -29.56 -22.15 0.06
C LEU A 99 -28.05 -22.06 -0.22
N TRP A 100 -27.24 -22.89 0.42
CA TRP A 100 -25.80 -22.96 0.13
C TRP A 100 -25.53 -23.35 -1.32
N ALA A 101 -26.27 -24.31 -1.89
CA ALA A 101 -26.09 -24.69 -3.29
C ALA A 101 -26.40 -23.55 -4.26
N VAL A 102 -27.44 -22.76 -3.98
CA VAL A 102 -27.78 -21.56 -4.78
C VAL A 102 -26.66 -20.52 -4.71
N GLU A 103 -26.13 -20.23 -3.52
CA GLU A 103 -25.03 -19.27 -3.36
C GLU A 103 -23.73 -19.75 -4.01
N VAL A 104 -23.43 -21.06 -3.93
CA VAL A 104 -22.27 -21.65 -4.62
C VAL A 104 -22.37 -21.45 -6.13
N SER A 105 -23.52 -21.76 -6.74
CA SER A 105 -23.69 -21.58 -8.19
C SER A 105 -23.54 -20.11 -8.60
N ARG A 106 -24.11 -19.18 -7.81
CA ARG A 106 -23.95 -17.73 -8.03
C ARG A 106 -22.49 -17.30 -7.98
N LEU A 107 -21.73 -17.72 -6.97
CA LEU A 107 -20.32 -17.32 -6.79
C LEU A 107 -19.40 -17.96 -7.84
N VAL A 108 -19.62 -19.23 -8.19
CA VAL A 108 -18.88 -19.89 -9.28
C VAL A 108 -19.12 -19.17 -10.60
N LYS A 109 -20.37 -18.81 -10.90
CA LYS A 109 -20.69 -17.98 -12.08
C LYS A 109 -19.98 -16.62 -12.03
N ALA A 110 -19.97 -15.96 -10.87
CA ALA A 110 -19.31 -14.67 -10.70
C ALA A 110 -17.79 -14.73 -10.93
N VAL A 111 -17.12 -15.84 -10.63
CA VAL A 111 -15.67 -15.99 -10.81
C VAL A 111 -15.28 -16.51 -12.19
N THR A 112 -16.12 -17.35 -12.80
CA THR A 112 -15.83 -17.98 -14.11
C THR A 112 -16.16 -17.09 -15.30
N VAL A 113 -17.12 -16.16 -15.16
CA VAL A 113 -17.52 -15.25 -16.23
C VAL A 113 -16.57 -14.05 -16.28
N ALA A 114 -15.95 -13.82 -17.45
CA ALA A 114 -15.01 -12.71 -17.67
C ALA A 114 -15.66 -11.32 -17.73
N THR A 115 -16.99 -11.22 -17.81
CA THR A 115 -17.69 -9.94 -17.86
C THR A 115 -17.55 -9.20 -16.53
N PRO A 116 -17.43 -7.86 -16.54
CA PRO A 116 -17.48 -7.05 -15.32
C PRO A 116 -18.74 -7.35 -14.48
N LEU A 117 -18.63 -7.23 -13.16
CA LEU A 117 -19.75 -7.41 -12.24
C LEU A 117 -20.53 -6.09 -12.16
N PRO A 118 -21.78 -6.00 -12.63
CA PRO A 118 -22.63 -4.87 -12.32
C PRO A 118 -23.32 -5.08 -10.96
N PHE A 119 -23.53 -3.99 -10.22
CA PHE A 119 -24.54 -3.95 -9.15
C PHE A 119 -25.86 -3.45 -9.74
N ASN A 120 -26.96 -4.16 -9.50
CA ASN A 120 -28.28 -3.84 -10.05
C ASN A 120 -29.27 -3.45 -8.95
N GLY A 121 -29.28 -2.17 -8.57
CA GLY A 121 -30.19 -1.65 -7.57
C GLY A 121 -31.61 -1.42 -8.10
N SER A 122 -32.55 -1.23 -7.18
CA SER A 122 -33.92 -0.84 -7.44
C SER A 122 -34.03 0.57 -8.05
N GLY A 123 -35.26 0.98 -8.37
CA GLY A 123 -35.56 2.32 -8.90
C GLY A 123 -35.09 3.46 -7.99
N GLU A 124 -34.96 3.24 -6.67
CA GLU A 124 -34.46 4.27 -5.73
C GLU A 124 -32.96 4.55 -5.89
N LEU A 125 -32.23 3.64 -6.55
CA LEU A 125 -30.80 3.76 -6.86
C LEU A 125 -30.56 4.14 -8.33
N ALA A 126 -31.62 4.50 -9.07
CA ALA A 126 -31.54 4.87 -10.48
C ALA A 126 -30.84 6.22 -10.73
N VAL A 127 -30.77 7.09 -9.72
CA VAL A 127 -30.11 8.41 -9.76
C VAL A 127 -29.06 8.47 -8.65
N ASP A 128 -27.97 9.19 -8.86
CA ASP A 128 -26.95 9.45 -7.82
C ASP A 128 -27.34 10.65 -6.94
N SER A 129 -28.45 10.55 -6.20
CA SER A 129 -28.97 11.62 -5.34
C SER A 129 -28.47 11.50 -3.90
N LYS A 130 -28.66 12.56 -3.09
CA LYS A 130 -28.35 12.52 -1.64
C LYS A 130 -29.09 11.36 -0.95
N LYS A 131 -30.37 11.16 -1.28
CA LYS A 131 -31.17 10.03 -0.79
C LYS A 131 -30.54 8.68 -1.15
N SER A 132 -30.07 8.51 -2.39
CA SER A 132 -29.46 7.24 -2.81
C SER A 132 -28.12 6.95 -2.12
N TYR A 133 -27.35 7.98 -1.75
CA TYR A 133 -26.16 7.83 -0.90
C TYR A 133 -26.52 7.41 0.54
N GLU A 134 -27.58 7.98 1.11
CA GLU A 134 -28.09 7.59 2.44
C GLU A 134 -28.62 6.14 2.42
N ILE A 135 -29.28 5.71 1.34
CA ILE A 135 -29.68 4.31 1.15
C ILE A 135 -28.44 3.40 1.11
N MET A 136 -27.39 3.74 0.36
CA MET A 136 -26.15 2.94 0.35
C MET A 136 -25.53 2.83 1.74
N ALA A 137 -25.46 3.93 2.49
CA ALA A 137 -24.94 3.92 3.85
C ALA A 137 -25.81 3.04 4.78
N ALA A 138 -27.14 3.10 4.63
CA ALA A 138 -28.07 2.26 5.38
C ALA A 138 -27.94 0.77 5.03
N LEU A 139 -27.74 0.42 3.75
CA LEU A 139 -27.44 -0.95 3.32
C LEU A 139 -26.14 -1.46 3.93
N ALA A 140 -25.09 -0.63 3.96
CA ALA A 140 -23.82 -0.96 4.58
C ALA A 140 -23.96 -1.14 6.12
N ASP A 141 -24.75 -0.30 6.78
CA ASP A 141 -25.00 -0.40 8.22
C ASP A 141 -25.80 -1.66 8.59
N GLN A 142 -26.85 -2.00 7.82
CA GLN A 142 -27.60 -3.25 8.02
C GLN A 142 -26.74 -4.48 7.82
N PHE A 143 -25.91 -4.50 6.78
CA PHE A 143 -24.95 -5.57 6.56
C PHE A 143 -23.94 -5.63 7.73
N TYR A 144 -23.42 -4.49 8.19
CA TYR A 144 -22.50 -4.43 9.33
C TYR A 144 -23.11 -5.03 10.60
N GLN A 145 -24.36 -4.68 10.94
CA GLN A 145 -25.05 -5.20 12.12
C GLN A 145 -25.20 -6.72 12.06
N VAL A 146 -25.70 -7.24 10.94
CA VAL A 146 -25.89 -8.69 10.77
C VAL A 146 -24.55 -9.45 10.74
N LEU A 147 -23.49 -8.83 10.22
CA LEU A 147 -22.15 -9.43 10.24
C LEU A 147 -21.59 -9.56 11.66
N ASN A 148 -21.97 -8.67 12.61
CA ASN A 148 -21.63 -8.84 14.03
C ASN A 148 -22.32 -10.07 14.64
N ILE A 149 -23.55 -10.41 14.23
CA ILE A 149 -24.23 -11.66 14.66
C ILE A 149 -23.42 -12.88 14.18
N VAL A 150 -23.05 -12.90 12.89
CA VAL A 150 -22.22 -13.98 12.34
C VAL A 150 -20.89 -14.10 13.07
N SER A 151 -20.23 -12.97 13.35
CA SER A 151 -18.97 -12.94 14.10
C SER A 151 -19.16 -13.48 15.51
N LEU A 152 -20.18 -13.04 16.25
CA LEU A 152 -20.45 -13.50 17.61
C LEU A 152 -20.70 -15.01 17.66
N ASP A 153 -21.52 -15.54 16.75
CA ASP A 153 -21.79 -16.98 16.69
C ASP A 153 -20.52 -17.79 16.44
N CYS A 154 -19.68 -17.35 15.49
CA CYS A 154 -18.44 -18.04 15.14
C CYS A 154 -17.45 -18.02 16.30
N GLU A 155 -17.23 -16.86 16.93
CA GLU A 155 -16.31 -16.75 18.07
C GLU A 155 -16.83 -17.51 19.30
N SER A 156 -18.13 -17.48 19.57
CA SER A 156 -18.72 -18.26 20.65
C SER A 156 -18.55 -19.76 20.41
N PHE A 157 -18.78 -20.21 19.18
CA PHE A 157 -18.55 -21.60 18.80
C PHE A 157 -17.08 -22.02 18.94
N LEU A 158 -16.13 -21.14 18.59
CA LEU A 158 -14.70 -21.37 18.82
C LEU A 158 -14.36 -21.40 20.31
N ALA A 159 -14.91 -20.51 21.12
CA ALA A 159 -14.68 -20.47 22.56
C ALA A 159 -15.09 -21.79 23.24
N GLU A 160 -16.21 -22.40 22.81
CA GLU A 160 -16.70 -23.66 23.36
C GLU A 160 -15.88 -24.89 22.93
N ASN A 161 -15.43 -24.91 21.68
CA ASN A 161 -14.81 -26.10 21.09
C ASN A 161 -13.28 -26.04 21.13
N GLU A 162 -12.68 -24.89 20.79
CA GLU A 162 -11.24 -24.65 20.68
C GLU A 162 -10.88 -23.22 21.09
N ASN A 163 -10.95 -22.91 22.39
CA ASN A 163 -10.75 -21.55 22.93
C ASN A 163 -9.43 -20.87 22.50
N LEU A 164 -8.39 -21.63 22.12
CA LEU A 164 -7.14 -21.08 21.61
C LEU A 164 -7.26 -20.39 20.25
N LEU A 165 -8.32 -20.70 19.48
CA LEU A 165 -8.60 -20.11 18.19
C LEU A 165 -9.63 -18.98 18.27
N CYS A 166 -10.33 -18.84 19.40
CA CYS A 166 -11.28 -17.77 19.64
C CYS A 166 -10.54 -16.43 19.76
N GLU A 167 -11.01 -15.42 19.04
CA GLU A 167 -10.50 -14.06 19.14
C GLU A 167 -11.39 -13.23 20.06
N GLU A 168 -10.96 -13.08 21.31
CA GLU A 168 -11.71 -12.38 22.37
C GLU A 168 -12.08 -10.95 21.95
N SER A 169 -11.22 -10.29 21.19
CA SER A 169 -11.47 -8.93 20.71
C SER A 169 -12.64 -8.84 19.70
N TYR A 170 -12.83 -9.86 18.87
CA TYR A 170 -13.99 -9.96 17.97
C TYR A 170 -15.27 -10.32 18.72
N LEU A 171 -15.16 -11.20 19.71
CA LEU A 171 -16.26 -11.58 20.59
C LEU A 171 -16.78 -10.35 21.36
N GLU A 172 -15.90 -9.60 22.01
CA GLU A 172 -16.23 -8.40 22.78
C GLU A 172 -16.86 -7.31 21.91
N ARG A 173 -16.22 -6.98 20.78
CA ARG A 173 -16.73 -5.97 19.84
C ARG A 173 -18.12 -6.31 19.35
N SER A 174 -18.35 -7.58 18.98
CA SER A 174 -19.64 -8.04 18.47
C SER A 174 -20.71 -7.99 19.55
N ARG A 175 -20.39 -8.42 20.79
CA ARG A 175 -21.31 -8.31 21.93
C ARG A 175 -21.71 -6.87 22.21
N VAL A 176 -20.76 -5.94 22.24
CA VAL A 176 -21.03 -4.52 22.49
C VAL A 176 -21.94 -3.95 21.40
N ASN A 177 -21.62 -4.19 20.12
CA ASN A 177 -22.42 -3.69 19.01
C ASN A 177 -23.84 -4.26 18.99
N LEU A 178 -24.00 -5.56 19.29
CA LEU A 178 -25.31 -6.21 19.35
C LEU A 178 -26.11 -5.81 20.58
N GLY A 179 -25.45 -5.62 21.74
CA GLY A 179 -26.09 -5.07 22.94
C GLY A 179 -26.72 -3.70 22.65
N TYR A 180 -26.00 -2.81 21.98
CA TYR A 180 -26.55 -1.53 21.52
C TYR A 180 -27.72 -1.68 20.53
N LEU A 181 -27.75 -2.73 19.70
CA LEU A 181 -28.86 -2.98 18.79
C LEU A 181 -30.11 -3.42 19.54
N CYS A 182 -29.96 -4.28 20.56
CA CYS A 182 -31.05 -4.79 21.39
C CYS A 182 -31.61 -3.74 22.35
N ASP A 183 -30.73 -2.94 22.97
CA ASP A 183 -31.05 -1.90 23.97
C ASP A 183 -31.71 -0.64 23.37
N ARG A 184 -31.90 -0.58 22.04
CA ARG A 184 -32.64 0.53 21.42
C ARG A 184 -34.12 0.47 21.83
N ASP A 185 -34.50 1.44 22.66
CA ASP A 185 -35.89 1.72 23.04
C ASP A 185 -36.78 1.79 21.79
N GLU A 186 -37.99 1.22 21.87
CA GLU A 186 -38.97 1.22 20.76
C GLU A 186 -39.26 2.64 20.26
N ASN A 187 -39.33 3.62 21.17
CA ASN A 187 -39.52 5.03 20.82
C ASN A 187 -38.31 5.65 20.10
N GLU A 188 -37.07 5.23 20.42
CA GLU A 188 -35.86 5.70 19.73
C GLU A 188 -35.65 4.96 18.39
N ALA A 189 -36.09 3.71 18.30
CA ALA A 189 -36.15 2.94 17.06
C ALA A 189 -37.13 3.56 16.08
N GLU A 190 -38.33 3.96 16.53
CA GLU A 190 -39.32 4.70 15.73
C GLU A 190 -38.78 6.07 15.28
N GLU A 191 -38.19 6.87 16.18
CA GLU A 191 -37.61 8.18 15.84
C GLU A 191 -36.39 8.12 14.91
N THR A 192 -35.73 6.96 14.82
CA THR A 192 -34.63 6.71 13.88
C THR A 192 -35.15 6.13 12.57
N ALA A 193 -36.13 5.23 12.61
CA ALA A 193 -36.80 4.68 11.43
C ALA A 193 -37.52 5.77 10.61
N GLU A 194 -38.02 6.82 11.26
CA GLU A 194 -38.52 8.03 10.57
C GLU A 194 -37.42 8.86 9.88
N LYS A 195 -36.14 8.71 10.29
CA LYS A 195 -35.00 9.49 9.77
C LYS A 195 -34.09 8.71 8.83
N THR A 196 -34.03 7.39 8.93
CA THR A 196 -33.27 6.53 8.01
C THR A 196 -34.13 6.16 6.82
N PRO A 197 -33.66 6.32 5.57
CA PRO A 197 -34.43 5.92 4.40
C PRO A 197 -34.75 4.41 4.49
N SER A 198 -36.00 4.05 4.24
CA SER A 198 -36.44 2.65 4.21
C SER A 198 -35.68 1.90 3.12
N THR A 199 -34.84 0.93 3.49
CA THR A 199 -34.13 0.10 2.52
C THR A 199 -35.02 -1.04 2.02
N ASN A 200 -34.98 -1.32 0.73
CA ASN A 200 -35.61 -2.51 0.18
C ASN A 200 -34.75 -3.75 0.50
N GLN A 201 -35.39 -4.84 0.95
CA GLN A 201 -34.73 -6.11 1.22
C GLN A 201 -34.06 -6.69 -0.04
N GLU A 202 -34.63 -6.47 -1.22
CA GLU A 202 -34.03 -6.88 -2.50
C GLU A 202 -32.70 -6.16 -2.76
N ASP A 203 -32.63 -4.85 -2.46
CA ASP A 203 -31.39 -4.07 -2.61
C ASP A 203 -30.31 -4.53 -1.61
N LEU A 204 -30.70 -4.91 -0.40
CA LEU A 204 -29.78 -5.49 0.58
C LEU A 204 -29.22 -6.83 0.10
N PHE A 205 -30.07 -7.71 -0.44
CA PHE A 205 -29.62 -9.00 -0.97
C PHE A 205 -28.69 -8.82 -2.16
N GLU A 206 -28.99 -7.88 -3.05
CA GLU A 206 -28.13 -7.59 -4.19
C GLU A 206 -26.81 -6.92 -3.76
N PHE A 207 -26.84 -6.10 -2.70
CA PHE A 207 -25.64 -5.50 -2.14
C PHE A 207 -24.72 -6.56 -1.52
N ILE A 208 -25.27 -7.50 -0.76
CA ILE A 208 -24.55 -8.67 -0.22
C ILE A 208 -23.99 -9.53 -1.37
N ASN A 209 -24.81 -9.79 -2.40
CA ASN A 209 -24.39 -10.52 -3.60
C ASN A 209 -23.17 -9.88 -4.24
N TYR A 210 -23.23 -8.57 -4.45
CA TYR A 210 -22.20 -7.81 -5.13
C TYR A 210 -20.90 -7.80 -4.32
N CYS A 211 -20.95 -7.46 -3.03
CA CYS A 211 -19.78 -7.46 -2.14
C CYS A 211 -19.07 -8.82 -2.12
N THR A 212 -19.82 -9.91 -1.90
CA THR A 212 -19.26 -11.26 -1.85
C THR A 212 -18.73 -11.73 -3.20
N ALA A 213 -19.36 -11.36 -4.32
CA ALA A 213 -18.87 -11.66 -5.66
C ALA A 213 -17.56 -10.92 -5.99
N VAL A 214 -17.44 -9.65 -5.58
CA VAL A 214 -16.21 -8.86 -5.75
C VAL A 214 -15.07 -9.48 -4.96
N PHE A 215 -15.28 -9.88 -3.69
CA PHE A 215 -14.25 -10.57 -2.90
C PHE A 215 -13.86 -11.92 -3.49
N ALA A 216 -14.85 -12.73 -3.91
CA ALA A 216 -14.60 -14.01 -4.57
C ALA A 216 -13.70 -13.85 -5.80
N ARG A 217 -14.05 -12.90 -6.69
CA ARG A 217 -13.30 -12.64 -7.92
C ARG A 217 -11.92 -12.07 -7.62
N LEU A 218 -11.79 -11.17 -6.65
CA LEU A 218 -10.50 -10.63 -6.21
C LEU A 218 -9.55 -11.73 -5.75
N ILE A 219 -9.97 -12.54 -4.77
CA ILE A 219 -9.11 -13.57 -4.15
C ILE A 219 -8.71 -14.61 -5.20
N CYS A 220 -9.65 -15.07 -6.04
CA CYS A 220 -9.35 -16.07 -7.07
C CYS A 220 -8.50 -15.52 -8.22
N THR A 221 -8.56 -14.21 -8.51
CA THR A 221 -7.71 -13.57 -9.53
C THR A 221 -6.31 -13.30 -9.01
N ALA A 222 -6.17 -12.98 -7.72
CA ALA A 222 -4.90 -12.63 -7.10
C ALA A 222 -4.01 -13.85 -6.76
N THR A 223 -4.56 -15.06 -6.79
CA THR A 223 -3.91 -16.28 -6.29
C THR A 223 -4.01 -17.42 -7.29
N GLU A 224 -3.16 -18.43 -7.15
CA GLU A 224 -3.20 -19.70 -7.87
C GLU A 224 -3.54 -20.84 -6.91
N GLY A 225 -4.55 -21.65 -7.22
CA GLY A 225 -4.86 -22.88 -6.47
C GLY A 225 -6.35 -23.23 -6.44
N GLU A 226 -6.76 -24.26 -7.19
CA GLU A 226 -8.17 -24.65 -7.34
C GLU A 226 -8.85 -25.05 -6.02
N VAL A 227 -8.15 -25.80 -5.15
CA VAL A 227 -8.66 -26.17 -3.82
C VAL A 227 -8.86 -24.93 -2.94
N PHE A 228 -7.94 -23.97 -3.04
CA PHE A 228 -8.05 -22.73 -2.30
C PHE A 228 -9.24 -21.90 -2.80
N TYR A 229 -9.44 -21.83 -4.12
CA TYR A 229 -10.64 -21.20 -4.69
C TYR A 229 -11.91 -21.86 -4.14
N ALA A 230 -12.00 -23.19 -4.16
CA ALA A 230 -13.17 -23.91 -3.68
C ALA A 230 -13.48 -23.62 -2.21
N ALA A 231 -12.46 -23.58 -1.34
CA ALA A 231 -12.63 -23.25 0.06
C ALA A 231 -13.10 -21.81 0.30
N ILE A 232 -12.54 -20.84 -0.45
CA ILE A 232 -12.95 -19.43 -0.35
C ILE A 232 -14.40 -19.25 -0.81
N LEU A 233 -14.78 -19.86 -1.94
CA LEU A 233 -16.15 -19.80 -2.44
C LEU A 233 -17.13 -20.48 -1.49
N ALA A 234 -16.76 -21.60 -0.87
CA ALA A 234 -17.58 -22.29 0.11
C ALA A 234 -17.84 -21.41 1.35
N HIS A 235 -16.81 -20.76 1.91
CA HIS A 235 -16.97 -19.87 3.05
C HIS A 235 -17.79 -18.62 2.70
N LEU A 236 -17.52 -17.98 1.56
CA LEU A 236 -18.32 -16.84 1.09
C LEU A 236 -19.79 -17.22 0.85
N ALA A 237 -20.08 -18.43 0.35
CA ALA A 237 -21.44 -18.93 0.18
C ALA A 237 -22.16 -19.10 1.53
N LYS A 238 -21.48 -19.70 2.52
CA LYS A 238 -22.02 -19.88 3.88
C LYS A 238 -22.27 -18.53 4.57
N ILE A 239 -21.29 -17.62 4.52
CA ILE A 239 -21.40 -16.25 5.05
C ILE A 239 -22.56 -15.51 4.39
N SER A 240 -22.60 -15.44 3.05
CA SER A 240 -23.66 -14.78 2.27
C SER A 240 -25.05 -15.31 2.65
N THR A 241 -25.19 -16.63 2.75
CA THR A 241 -26.46 -17.27 3.13
C THR A 241 -26.89 -16.86 4.52
N LYS A 242 -25.98 -16.97 5.50
CA LYS A 242 -26.28 -16.64 6.90
C LYS A 242 -26.68 -15.18 7.07
N ILE A 243 -25.98 -14.25 6.42
CA ILE A 243 -26.33 -12.82 6.47
C ILE A 243 -27.72 -12.57 5.89
N LYS A 244 -28.07 -13.18 4.75
CA LYS A 244 -29.39 -12.98 4.13
C LYS A 244 -30.53 -13.50 5.01
N VAL A 245 -30.35 -14.66 5.63
CA VAL A 245 -31.32 -15.20 6.60
C VAL A 245 -31.45 -14.25 7.79
N LEU A 246 -30.32 -13.86 8.39
CA LEU A 246 -30.32 -13.01 9.58
C LEU A 246 -30.86 -11.59 9.33
N SER A 247 -30.82 -11.12 8.08
CA SER A 247 -31.34 -9.79 7.74
C SER A 247 -32.87 -9.68 7.77
N SER A 248 -33.62 -10.80 7.86
CA SER A 248 -35.09 -10.74 7.94
C SER A 248 -35.60 -10.22 9.28
N ASN A 249 -34.91 -10.53 10.39
CA ASN A 249 -35.20 -9.96 11.69
C ASN A 249 -33.92 -9.76 12.53
N PRO A 250 -33.12 -8.71 12.23
CA PRO A 250 -31.82 -8.51 12.85
C PRO A 250 -31.87 -8.38 14.38
N LYS A 251 -32.94 -7.78 14.95
CA LYS A 251 -33.05 -7.56 16.39
C LYS A 251 -33.31 -8.87 17.13
N GLU A 252 -34.31 -9.64 16.70
CA GLU A 252 -34.64 -10.95 17.29
C GLU A 252 -33.44 -11.91 17.20
N TYR A 253 -32.76 -11.93 16.06
CA TYR A 253 -31.61 -12.82 15.88
C TYR A 253 -30.35 -12.36 16.63
N ALA A 254 -30.21 -11.07 16.88
CA ALA A 254 -29.17 -10.56 17.77
C ALA A 254 -29.40 -11.00 19.22
N GLU A 255 -30.64 -10.97 19.70
CA GLU A 255 -31.01 -11.49 21.04
C GLU A 255 -30.69 -12.99 21.15
N ILE A 256 -31.12 -13.79 20.17
CA ILE A 256 -30.83 -15.23 20.11
C ILE A 256 -29.31 -15.50 20.12
N SER A 257 -28.53 -14.73 19.35
CA SER A 257 -27.06 -14.88 19.31
C SER A 257 -26.40 -14.49 20.64
N LEU A 258 -26.87 -13.43 21.29
CA LEU A 258 -26.37 -12.99 22.60
C LEU A 258 -26.68 -14.00 23.70
N GLU A 259 -27.86 -14.62 23.67
CA GLU A 259 -28.31 -15.66 24.59
C GLU A 259 -27.54 -16.97 24.41
N ASN A 260 -27.30 -17.37 23.15
CA ASN A 260 -26.57 -18.60 22.83
C ASN A 260 -25.05 -18.45 22.97
N GLY A 261 -24.51 -17.23 22.89
CA GLY A 261 -23.07 -17.00 22.93
C GLY A 261 -22.45 -17.18 24.32
N VAL A 262 -21.16 -17.57 24.36
CA VAL A 262 -20.41 -17.77 25.61
C VAL A 262 -20.28 -16.47 26.40
N SER A 263 -20.66 -16.47 27.68
CA SER A 263 -20.50 -15.29 28.54
C SER A 263 -19.02 -14.96 28.72
N SER A 264 -18.58 -13.86 28.09
CA SER A 264 -17.34 -13.21 28.48
C SER A 264 -17.46 -12.81 29.95
N GLN A 265 -16.40 -13.01 30.74
CA GLN A 265 -16.30 -12.51 32.11
C GLN A 265 -16.81 -11.06 32.16
N GLU A 266 -17.73 -10.72 33.08
CA GLU A 266 -18.47 -9.44 33.13
C GLU A 266 -17.68 -8.25 32.56
N VAL A 267 -17.86 -7.98 31.27
CA VAL A 267 -17.32 -6.80 30.62
C VAL A 267 -18.12 -5.65 31.21
N GLN A 268 -17.47 -4.80 32.00
CA GLN A 268 -18.08 -3.57 32.47
C GLN A 268 -18.38 -2.72 31.24
N VAL A 269 -19.63 -2.80 30.75
CA VAL A 269 -20.17 -1.83 29.80
C VAL A 269 -19.96 -0.46 30.46
N PRO A 270 -19.17 0.46 29.87
CA PRO A 270 -18.89 1.73 30.52
C PRO A 270 -20.22 2.46 30.75
N GLN A 271 -20.67 2.55 31.99
CA GLN A 271 -21.74 3.46 32.38
C GLN A 271 -21.19 4.88 32.33
N ALA A 272 -21.12 5.47 31.14
CA ALA A 272 -20.82 6.88 30.96
C ALA A 272 -22.07 7.70 31.35
N SER A 273 -22.27 7.82 32.66
CA SER A 273 -23.19 8.79 33.24
C SER A 273 -22.58 10.19 33.08
N GLY A 274 -23.02 10.88 32.02
CA GLY A 274 -22.85 12.32 31.88
C GLY A 274 -21.96 12.77 30.71
N LEU A 275 -22.54 12.79 29.50
CA LEU A 275 -22.47 13.91 28.54
C LEU A 275 -23.38 13.56 27.36
N ARG A 276 -24.50 14.25 27.28
CA ARG A 276 -25.63 13.98 26.39
C ARG A 276 -25.25 14.26 24.94
N GLY A 277 -25.15 13.21 24.11
CA GLY A 277 -24.83 13.32 22.69
C GLY A 277 -25.05 12.04 21.86
N ARG A 278 -26.30 11.54 21.81
CA ARG A 278 -26.91 10.60 20.82
C ARG A 278 -25.95 9.79 19.91
N GLN A 279 -26.00 8.46 19.98
CA GLN A 279 -25.52 7.47 18.98
C GLN A 279 -24.02 7.50 18.58
N GLY A 280 -23.19 8.32 19.22
CA GLY A 280 -21.79 8.53 18.82
C GLY A 280 -20.72 7.77 19.61
N ASP A 281 -21.05 7.10 20.72
CA ASP A 281 -20.02 6.59 21.64
C ASP A 281 -19.59 5.13 21.39
N ALA A 282 -20.33 4.35 20.59
CA ALA A 282 -19.79 3.11 20.01
C ALA A 282 -18.59 3.39 19.08
N ASN A 283 -18.53 4.60 18.51
CA ASN A 283 -17.36 5.05 17.75
C ASN A 283 -16.16 5.44 18.64
N MET A 284 -16.35 5.71 19.95
CA MET A 284 -15.21 5.89 20.87
C MET A 284 -14.53 4.56 21.17
N VAL A 285 -15.30 3.49 21.27
CA VAL A 285 -14.81 2.10 21.29
C VAL A 285 -14.05 1.82 19.98
N ASP A 286 -14.59 2.15 18.80
CA ASP A 286 -13.85 2.02 17.52
C ASP A 286 -12.61 2.92 17.40
N SER A 287 -12.53 4.06 18.09
CA SER A 287 -11.36 4.95 18.03
C SER A 287 -10.21 4.55 18.97
N ASN A 288 -10.52 3.91 20.11
CA ASN A 288 -9.52 3.31 21.01
C ASN A 288 -9.23 1.85 20.66
N LEU A 289 -10.14 1.18 19.94
CA LEU A 289 -10.03 -0.18 19.39
C LEU A 289 -10.10 -0.12 17.86
N THR A 290 -9.37 0.83 17.25
CA THR A 290 -9.27 0.85 15.78
C THR A 290 -8.78 -0.52 15.29
N PRO A 291 -9.40 -1.11 14.25
CA PRO A 291 -9.02 -2.43 13.72
C PRO A 291 -7.60 -2.51 13.12
N GLU A 292 -6.75 -1.50 13.28
CA GLU A 292 -5.56 -1.32 12.45
C GLU A 292 -4.22 -1.27 13.18
N GLY A 293 -4.21 -1.29 14.52
CA GLY A 293 -2.95 -1.32 15.30
C GLY A 293 -2.94 -2.43 16.35
N GLY A 294 -3.64 -2.23 17.47
CA GLY A 294 -3.52 -3.12 18.64
C GLY A 294 -4.24 -4.48 18.53
N LEU A 295 -5.42 -4.55 17.92
CA LEU A 295 -6.17 -5.81 17.76
C LEU A 295 -5.57 -6.70 16.66
N ARG A 296 -5.08 -6.08 15.59
CA ARG A 296 -4.61 -6.73 14.36
C ARG A 296 -3.32 -7.52 14.57
N ASP A 297 -2.40 -6.94 15.35
CA ASP A 297 -1.12 -7.57 15.63
C ASP A 297 -1.31 -8.80 16.51
N ASN A 298 -2.28 -8.82 17.43
CA ASN A 298 -2.56 -9.98 18.28
C ASN A 298 -3.29 -11.11 17.54
N ALA A 299 -4.35 -10.85 16.78
CA ALA A 299 -5.13 -11.91 16.12
C ALA A 299 -4.33 -12.69 15.07
N ASN A 300 -3.63 -11.96 14.19
CA ASN A 300 -2.76 -12.59 13.20
C ASN A 300 -1.50 -13.18 13.83
N ALA A 301 -0.91 -12.56 14.87
CA ALA A 301 0.23 -13.18 15.56
C ALA A 301 -0.18 -14.44 16.35
N ASN A 302 -1.36 -14.48 16.96
CA ASN A 302 -1.88 -15.68 17.63
C ASN A 302 -2.12 -16.79 16.61
N LEU A 303 -2.73 -16.49 15.47
CA LEU A 303 -2.94 -17.47 14.42
C LEU A 303 -1.62 -17.91 13.75
N ILE A 304 -0.63 -17.01 13.61
CA ILE A 304 0.72 -17.32 13.10
C ILE A 304 1.53 -18.12 14.12
N ALA A 305 1.48 -17.77 15.41
CA ALA A 305 2.12 -18.52 16.48
C ALA A 305 1.49 -19.91 16.63
N MET A 306 0.18 -20.01 16.47
CA MET A 306 -0.54 -21.28 16.42
C MET A 306 -0.24 -22.04 15.13
N ALA A 307 -0.07 -21.37 13.99
CA ALA A 307 0.39 -21.97 12.74
C ALA A 307 1.81 -22.53 12.87
N ASP A 308 2.71 -21.82 13.56
CA ASP A 308 4.08 -22.25 13.82
C ASP A 308 4.11 -23.36 14.87
N LEU A 309 3.24 -23.32 15.88
CA LEU A 309 3.01 -24.43 16.81
C LEU A 309 2.47 -25.65 16.06
N MET A 310 1.53 -25.48 15.14
CA MET A 310 0.96 -26.53 14.30
C MET A 310 1.98 -27.04 13.27
N ARG A 311 2.87 -26.19 12.76
CA ARG A 311 3.99 -26.59 11.89
C ARG A 311 5.07 -27.33 12.67
N SER A 312 5.36 -26.89 13.89
CA SER A 312 6.25 -27.57 14.84
C SER A 312 5.66 -28.92 15.23
N MET A 313 4.35 -28.97 15.51
CA MET A 313 3.60 -30.20 15.73
C MET A 313 3.64 -31.09 14.49
N LYS A 314 3.38 -30.59 13.27
CA LYS A 314 3.46 -31.34 12.01
C LYS A 314 4.88 -31.86 11.73
N GLY A 315 5.92 -31.09 12.07
CA GLY A 315 7.33 -31.49 11.98
C GLY A 315 7.73 -32.53 13.04
N GLN A 316 7.19 -32.43 14.25
CA GLN A 316 7.34 -33.43 15.32
C GLN A 316 6.47 -34.68 15.06
N MET A 317 5.34 -34.56 14.37
CA MET A 317 4.40 -35.59 13.91
C MET A 317 4.88 -36.21 12.59
N THR A 318 6.13 -36.63 12.52
CA THR A 318 6.58 -37.51 11.43
C THR A 318 5.81 -38.84 11.48
N ARG A 319 5.56 -39.43 10.31
CA ARG A 319 4.82 -40.71 10.06
C ARG A 319 5.14 -41.84 11.06
N GLN A 320 6.33 -41.81 11.66
CA GLN A 320 6.88 -42.80 12.57
C GLN A 320 6.40 -42.64 14.04
N LYS A 321 6.09 -41.42 14.51
CA LYS A 321 5.55 -41.18 15.87
C LYS A 321 4.03 -41.33 15.94
N LEU A 322 3.30 -40.99 14.86
CA LEU A 322 1.84 -41.12 14.83
C LEU A 322 1.36 -42.58 14.82
N GLY A 323 2.15 -43.49 14.24
CA GLY A 323 1.89 -44.93 14.30
C GLY A 323 1.83 -45.50 15.73
N GLN A 324 2.35 -44.75 16.73
CA GLN A 324 2.36 -45.13 18.15
C GLN A 324 1.23 -44.46 18.97
N LEU A 325 0.52 -43.47 18.42
CA LEU A 325 -0.60 -42.81 19.10
C LEU A 325 -1.91 -43.60 18.93
N GLU A 326 -2.74 -43.59 19.96
CA GLU A 326 -4.09 -44.17 19.93
C GLU A 326 -4.97 -43.48 18.87
N THR A 327 -5.94 -44.22 18.33
CA THR A 327 -6.86 -43.74 17.28
C THR A 327 -7.67 -42.52 17.71
N THR A 328 -7.99 -42.40 19.00
CA THR A 328 -8.69 -41.26 19.62
C THR A 328 -7.88 -39.98 19.53
N SER A 329 -6.59 -40.03 19.88
CA SER A 329 -5.70 -38.86 19.79
C SER A 329 -5.47 -38.38 18.35
N ARG A 330 -5.49 -39.31 17.37
CA ARG A 330 -5.42 -38.95 15.94
C ARG A 330 -6.69 -38.26 15.45
N LYS A 331 -7.87 -38.71 15.89
CA LYS A 331 -9.15 -38.05 15.57
C LYS A 331 -9.18 -36.62 16.13
N GLU A 332 -8.71 -36.41 17.36
CA GLU A 332 -8.67 -35.05 17.94
C GLU A 332 -7.66 -34.12 17.26
N ALA A 333 -6.52 -34.64 16.81
CA ALA A 333 -5.60 -33.85 16.00
C ALA A 333 -6.22 -33.40 14.66
N ILE A 334 -7.02 -34.29 14.03
CA ILE A 334 -7.74 -33.97 12.80
C ILE A 334 -8.85 -32.93 13.06
N LYS A 335 -9.60 -33.05 14.17
CA LYS A 335 -10.58 -32.03 14.58
C LYS A 335 -9.96 -30.65 14.76
N LYS A 336 -8.83 -30.57 15.46
CA LYS A 336 -8.08 -29.29 15.63
C LYS A 336 -7.64 -28.69 14.29
N LEU A 337 -7.24 -29.52 13.33
CA LEU A 337 -6.89 -29.06 11.98
C LEU A 337 -8.10 -28.50 11.22
N TYR A 338 -9.28 -29.10 11.38
CA TYR A 338 -10.53 -28.58 10.83
C TYR A 338 -10.84 -27.20 11.41
N PHE A 339 -10.90 -27.06 12.74
CA PHE A 339 -11.19 -25.78 13.38
C PHE A 339 -10.19 -24.69 13.02
N PHE A 340 -8.90 -25.02 13.01
CA PHE A 340 -7.85 -24.09 12.59
C PHE A 340 -8.06 -23.60 11.15
N ARG A 341 -8.41 -24.51 10.23
CA ARG A 341 -8.65 -24.17 8.83
C ARG A 341 -9.86 -23.27 8.64
N GLU A 342 -10.99 -23.63 9.23
CA GLU A 342 -12.22 -22.85 9.10
C GLU A 342 -12.05 -21.47 9.75
N ALA A 343 -11.49 -21.38 10.96
CA ALA A 343 -11.22 -20.11 11.64
C ALA A 343 -10.27 -19.20 10.84
N ALA A 344 -9.19 -19.77 10.29
CA ALA A 344 -8.22 -19.02 9.50
C ALA A 344 -8.86 -18.33 8.28
N ILE A 345 -9.80 -18.99 7.60
CA ILE A 345 -10.50 -18.41 6.45
C ILE A 345 -11.60 -17.46 6.92
N GLN A 346 -12.40 -17.86 7.92
CA GLN A 346 -13.53 -17.08 8.42
C GLN A 346 -13.10 -15.74 9.01
N HIS A 347 -12.09 -15.69 9.90
CA HIS A 347 -11.60 -14.42 10.46
C HIS A 347 -11.19 -13.43 9.37
N ASN A 348 -10.44 -13.89 8.36
CA ASN A 348 -9.94 -13.02 7.30
C ASN A 348 -11.07 -12.54 6.37
N LEU A 349 -12.02 -13.40 5.99
CA LEU A 349 -13.14 -12.99 5.14
C LEU A 349 -14.10 -12.04 5.87
N VAL A 350 -14.35 -12.28 7.16
CA VAL A 350 -15.18 -11.39 7.99
C VAL A 350 -14.48 -10.04 8.20
N ASP A 351 -13.17 -10.03 8.45
CA ASP A 351 -12.38 -8.80 8.55
C ASP A 351 -12.38 -7.98 7.24
N PHE A 352 -12.28 -8.65 6.09
CA PHE A 352 -12.39 -7.99 4.78
C PHE A 352 -13.75 -7.33 4.56
N LEU A 353 -14.84 -8.01 4.96
CA LEU A 353 -16.19 -7.46 4.89
C LEU A 353 -16.35 -6.29 5.86
N PHE A 354 -15.89 -6.40 7.10
CA PHE A 354 -15.92 -5.29 8.06
C PHE A 354 -15.16 -4.06 7.55
N PHE A 355 -13.96 -4.26 6.99
CA PHE A 355 -13.17 -3.18 6.40
C PHE A 355 -13.98 -2.40 5.35
N LEU A 356 -14.62 -3.11 4.43
CA LEU A 356 -15.45 -2.48 3.39
C LEU A 356 -16.65 -1.73 3.97
N LEU A 357 -17.37 -2.34 4.90
CA LEU A 357 -18.61 -1.80 5.45
C LEU A 357 -18.37 -0.57 6.33
N VAL A 358 -17.29 -0.55 7.11
CA VAL A 358 -16.90 0.61 7.92
C VAL A 358 -16.61 1.82 7.02
N SER A 359 -15.93 1.61 5.88
CA SER A 359 -15.76 2.68 4.90
C SER A 359 -17.10 3.15 4.33
N LEU A 360 -17.99 2.25 3.89
CA LEU A 360 -19.23 2.68 3.24
C LEU A 360 -20.28 3.32 4.16
N ARG A 361 -20.34 2.95 5.44
CA ARG A 361 -21.30 3.53 6.39
C ARG A 361 -21.00 4.99 6.74
N GLY A 362 -19.75 5.43 6.51
CA GLY A 362 -19.24 6.74 6.90
C GLY A 362 -18.92 6.80 8.39
N ASN A 363 -17.72 7.23 8.75
CA ASN A 363 -17.26 7.25 10.13
C ASN A 363 -17.25 8.67 10.69
N SER A 364 -17.91 8.84 11.84
CA SER A 364 -17.78 10.01 12.73
C SER A 364 -18.59 11.27 12.37
N ARG A 365 -19.58 11.56 13.21
CA ARG A 365 -20.28 12.87 13.31
C ARG A 365 -19.34 14.08 13.53
N MET A 366 -18.05 13.87 13.81
CA MET A 366 -17.06 14.94 13.97
C MET A 366 -16.48 15.44 12.63
N MET A 367 -16.53 14.64 11.56
CA MET A 367 -16.09 15.04 10.22
C MET A 367 -17.30 15.57 9.43
N ARG A 368 -17.29 16.87 9.12
CA ARG A 368 -18.33 17.55 8.34
C ARG A 368 -18.25 17.25 6.82
N THR A 369 -17.79 16.08 6.41
CA THR A 369 -17.88 15.68 4.99
C THR A 369 -19.29 15.14 4.77
N THR A 370 -20.10 15.88 4.01
CA THR A 370 -21.38 15.35 3.53
C THR A 370 -21.10 14.19 2.57
N PHE A 371 -21.93 13.14 2.57
CA PHE A 371 -21.84 12.03 1.59
C PHE A 371 -21.86 12.51 0.14
N THR A 372 -22.23 13.77 -0.10
CA THR A 372 -22.28 14.43 -1.41
C THR A 372 -20.97 15.14 -1.81
N SER A 373 -19.98 15.25 -0.92
CA SER A 373 -18.75 16.01 -1.13
C SER A 373 -17.49 15.22 -0.76
N TYR A 374 -17.04 14.34 -1.66
CA TYR A 374 -15.84 13.52 -1.44
C TYR A 374 -15.01 13.31 -2.72
N GLU A 375 -13.78 12.83 -2.53
CA GLU A 375 -12.94 12.24 -3.57
C GLU A 375 -12.23 11.02 -3.03
N ILE A 376 -12.36 9.88 -3.72
CA ILE A 376 -11.53 8.69 -3.50
C ILE A 376 -10.57 8.59 -4.67
N CYS A 377 -9.28 8.53 -4.40
CA CYS A 377 -8.26 8.53 -5.45
C CYS A 377 -7.20 7.47 -5.19
N SER A 378 -6.84 6.73 -6.24
CA SER A 378 -5.78 5.72 -6.24
C SER A 378 -4.79 6.06 -7.36
N LEU A 379 -3.52 6.19 -7.01
CA LEU A 379 -2.44 6.51 -7.94
C LEU A 379 -1.28 5.54 -7.76
N ILE A 380 -0.95 4.82 -8.83
CA ILE A 380 0.22 3.96 -8.93
C ILE A 380 1.17 4.55 -9.96
N TYR A 381 2.37 4.88 -9.49
CA TYR A 381 3.41 5.46 -10.31
C TYR A 381 4.79 4.95 -9.90
N GLU A 382 5.76 5.15 -10.79
CA GLU A 382 7.17 4.85 -10.53
C GLU A 382 7.86 6.03 -9.85
N THR A 383 8.52 5.79 -8.74
CA THR A 383 9.29 6.78 -8.00
C THR A 383 10.73 6.31 -7.77
N GLY A 384 11.61 7.22 -7.37
CA GLY A 384 13.03 6.94 -7.14
C GLY A 384 13.87 6.81 -8.41
N LEU A 385 15.20 6.82 -8.25
CA LEU A 385 16.18 6.50 -9.30
C LEU A 385 16.21 5.00 -9.65
N GLU A 386 15.72 4.13 -8.77
CA GLU A 386 15.62 2.68 -9.02
C GLU A 386 14.27 2.29 -9.63
N ARG A 387 13.38 3.26 -9.86
CA ARG A 387 12.07 3.06 -10.49
C ARG A 387 11.21 2.02 -9.74
N PHE A 388 11.22 2.07 -8.41
CA PHE A 388 10.28 1.25 -7.64
C PHE A 388 8.89 1.86 -7.73
N ARG A 389 7.86 1.01 -7.64
CA ARG A 389 6.48 1.48 -7.69
C ARG A 389 5.95 1.80 -6.32
N THR A 390 5.07 2.78 -6.31
CA THR A 390 4.37 3.22 -5.12
C THR A 390 2.91 3.41 -5.45
N LEU A 391 2.05 2.82 -4.62
CA LEU A 391 0.63 3.09 -4.57
C LEU A 391 0.40 4.17 -3.50
N VAL A 392 -0.25 5.26 -3.89
CA VAL A 392 -0.76 6.30 -2.98
C VAL A 392 -2.27 6.34 -3.14
N PHE A 393 -2.96 6.39 -2.02
CA PHE A 393 -4.41 6.35 -1.94
C PHE A 393 -4.92 7.47 -1.04
N GLN A 394 -5.98 8.12 -1.47
CA GLN A 394 -6.77 9.05 -0.69
C GLN A 394 -8.17 8.46 -0.52
N ASP A 395 -8.62 8.31 0.72
CA ASP A 395 -9.96 7.83 1.01
C ASP A 395 -11.01 8.94 1.03
N GLN A 396 -12.26 8.56 1.28
CA GLN A 396 -13.39 9.48 1.31
C GLN A 396 -13.35 10.47 2.49
N ASP A 397 -12.68 10.10 3.58
CA ASP A 397 -12.58 10.89 4.82
C ASP A 397 -11.41 11.88 4.74
N GLY A 398 -10.56 11.75 3.71
CA GLY A 398 -9.41 12.61 3.43
C GLY A 398 -8.11 12.07 3.99
N ASP A 399 -8.09 10.81 4.44
CA ASP A 399 -6.88 10.15 4.92
C ASP A 399 -6.01 9.70 3.75
N PHE A 400 -4.70 9.67 3.99
CA PHE A 400 -3.71 9.31 2.98
C PHE A 400 -3.00 8.03 3.39
N LEU A 401 -3.02 7.06 2.48
CA LEU A 401 -2.39 5.76 2.64
C LEU A 401 -1.38 5.56 1.52
N GLY A 402 -0.28 4.87 1.79
CA GLY A 402 0.67 4.53 0.74
C GLY A 402 1.41 3.23 1.00
N THR A 403 1.86 2.59 -0.08
CA THR A 403 2.72 1.41 0.01
C THR A 403 3.67 1.34 -1.18
N SER A 404 4.91 0.92 -0.91
CA SER A 404 5.90 0.51 -1.92
C SER A 404 6.24 -0.99 -1.84
N LYS A 405 5.47 -1.78 -1.06
CA LYS A 405 5.62 -3.24 -0.99
C LYS A 405 5.15 -3.89 -2.30
N THR A 406 6.00 -4.73 -2.90
CA THR A 406 5.68 -5.42 -4.17
C THR A 406 4.51 -6.39 -4.04
N SER A 407 4.33 -7.04 -2.89
CA SER A 407 3.18 -7.90 -2.59
C SER A 407 1.87 -7.11 -2.66
N ASN A 408 1.82 -5.97 -1.98
CA ASN A 408 0.61 -5.15 -1.89
C ASN A 408 0.24 -4.58 -3.27
N LEU A 409 1.25 -4.16 -4.05
CA LEU A 409 1.06 -3.74 -5.44
C LEU A 409 0.53 -4.87 -6.34
N ASN A 410 0.91 -6.13 -6.11
CA ASN A 410 0.38 -7.25 -6.88
C ASN A 410 -1.09 -7.53 -6.53
N TYR A 411 -1.47 -7.48 -5.25
CA TYR A 411 -2.86 -7.66 -4.83
C TYR A 411 -3.76 -6.54 -5.36
N ALA A 412 -3.34 -5.29 -5.21
CA ALA A 412 -4.06 -4.13 -5.71
C ALA A 412 -4.30 -4.21 -7.23
N ARG A 413 -3.36 -4.80 -7.99
CA ARG A 413 -3.48 -4.93 -9.44
C ARG A 413 -4.73 -5.70 -9.87
N SER A 414 -5.07 -6.78 -9.17
CA SER A 414 -6.22 -7.63 -9.53
C SER A 414 -7.53 -6.83 -9.46
N VAL A 415 -7.68 -6.03 -8.40
CA VAL A 415 -8.82 -5.12 -8.22
C VAL A 415 -8.81 -4.01 -9.28
N ILE A 416 -7.65 -3.38 -9.50
CA ILE A 416 -7.51 -2.29 -10.46
C ILE A 416 -7.84 -2.74 -11.88
N HIS A 417 -7.46 -3.95 -12.25
CA HIS A 417 -7.82 -4.54 -13.54
C HIS A 417 -9.34 -4.71 -13.66
N MET A 418 -9.97 -5.32 -12.65
CA MET A 418 -11.43 -5.48 -12.59
C MET A 418 -12.15 -4.12 -12.67
N LEU A 419 -11.67 -3.14 -11.91
CA LEU A 419 -12.18 -1.77 -11.93
C LEU A 419 -12.05 -1.14 -13.33
N SER A 420 -10.90 -1.29 -13.99
CA SER A 420 -10.70 -0.80 -15.36
C SER A 420 -11.73 -1.39 -16.33
N GLN A 421 -12.02 -2.69 -16.22
CA GLN A 421 -13.00 -3.35 -17.08
C GLN A 421 -14.42 -2.83 -16.81
N SER A 422 -14.81 -2.69 -15.53
CA SER A 422 -16.12 -2.12 -15.16
C SER A 422 -16.31 -0.70 -15.69
N VAL A 423 -15.30 0.16 -15.55
CA VAL A 423 -15.38 1.56 -16.03
C VAL A 423 -15.44 1.61 -17.56
N GLN A 424 -14.68 0.76 -18.26
CA GLN A 424 -14.73 0.68 -19.73
C GLN A 424 -16.11 0.25 -20.21
N GLN A 425 -16.74 -0.75 -19.58
CA GLN A 425 -18.09 -1.17 -19.93
C GLN A 425 -19.10 -0.03 -19.75
N ILE A 426 -19.09 0.64 -18.60
CA ILE A 426 -19.96 1.80 -18.34
C ILE A 426 -19.76 2.90 -19.40
N SER A 427 -18.50 3.16 -19.78
CA SER A 427 -18.16 4.13 -20.82
C SER A 427 -18.71 3.74 -22.20
N THR A 428 -18.72 2.45 -22.54
CA THR A 428 -19.23 1.99 -23.84
C THR A 428 -20.76 2.00 -23.91
N GLU A 429 -21.44 1.68 -22.81
CA GLU A 429 -22.90 1.69 -22.72
C GLU A 429 -23.49 3.10 -22.83
N ASP A 430 -22.77 4.13 -22.36
CA ASP A 430 -23.20 5.53 -22.43
C ASP A 430 -22.98 6.20 -23.80
N GLY A 431 -22.37 5.51 -24.77
CA GLY A 431 -22.04 6.04 -26.10
C GLY A 431 -20.70 6.80 -26.14
N SER A 432 -20.03 6.72 -27.30
CA SER A 432 -18.72 7.35 -27.59
C SER A 432 -18.61 8.82 -27.11
N PRO A 433 -17.44 9.30 -26.66
CA PRO A 433 -17.26 10.70 -26.22
C PRO A 433 -17.25 11.63 -27.44
N GLY A 434 -18.43 11.91 -27.98
CA GLY A 434 -18.62 12.78 -29.13
C GLY A 434 -20.01 13.37 -29.11
N ASN A 435 -20.11 14.66 -28.74
CA ASN A 435 -21.23 15.56 -29.01
C ASN A 435 -22.65 14.98 -28.87
N ALA A 436 -23.22 15.06 -27.67
CA ALA A 436 -24.67 15.12 -27.47
C ALA A 436 -24.89 16.14 -26.34
N GLY A 437 -25.37 17.35 -26.63
CA GLY A 437 -26.77 17.56 -26.98
C GLY A 437 -27.52 17.66 -25.67
N ALA A 438 -27.74 18.90 -25.19
CA ALA A 438 -28.48 19.19 -23.97
C ALA A 438 -29.83 18.44 -23.99
N ALA A 439 -29.93 17.36 -23.23
CA ALA A 439 -31.19 16.72 -22.96
C ALA A 439 -32.01 17.70 -22.11
N GLN A 440 -33.08 18.22 -22.70
CA GLN A 440 -34.09 19.01 -22.00
C GLN A 440 -34.68 18.12 -20.90
N TYR A 441 -34.32 18.41 -19.64
CA TYR A 441 -35.07 17.92 -18.50
C TYR A 441 -36.43 18.62 -18.51
N SER A 442 -37.46 17.88 -18.92
CA SER A 442 -38.85 18.26 -18.75
C SER A 442 -39.16 18.41 -17.26
N ASN A 443 -39.45 19.65 -16.86
CA ASN A 443 -40.22 20.08 -15.69
C ASN A 443 -40.45 19.01 -14.60
N ILE A 444 -39.48 18.87 -13.69
CA ILE A 444 -39.70 18.29 -12.36
C ILE A 444 -39.90 19.47 -11.39
N ASP A 445 -40.96 19.37 -10.61
CA ASP A 445 -41.43 20.34 -9.63
C ASP A 445 -40.30 20.76 -8.65
N PRO A 446 -40.08 22.05 -8.30
CA PRO A 446 -38.93 22.51 -7.52
C PRO A 446 -38.96 22.17 -6.02
N GLY A 447 -39.65 21.11 -5.62
CA GLY A 447 -40.11 20.90 -4.24
C GLY A 447 -39.17 20.17 -3.27
N ALA A 448 -38.21 19.37 -3.72
CA ALA A 448 -37.34 18.60 -2.83
C ALA A 448 -35.87 18.66 -3.26
N ASP A 449 -35.00 19.19 -2.39
CA ASP A 449 -33.55 19.28 -2.62
C ASP A 449 -32.86 17.90 -2.65
N GLU A 450 -33.57 16.85 -2.20
CA GLU A 450 -33.02 15.50 -1.99
C GLU A 450 -32.92 14.64 -3.26
N ASP A 451 -33.71 14.93 -4.29
CA ASP A 451 -33.72 14.17 -5.56
C ASP A 451 -32.78 14.76 -6.62
N LYS A 452 -32.06 15.84 -6.30
CA LYS A 452 -31.08 16.42 -7.21
C LYS A 452 -29.86 15.49 -7.34
N PRO A 453 -29.36 15.27 -8.57
CA PRO A 453 -28.17 14.45 -8.78
C PRO A 453 -26.93 15.15 -8.18
N VAL A 454 -26.11 14.39 -7.47
CA VAL A 454 -24.81 14.81 -6.89
C VAL A 454 -23.75 14.99 -7.99
N GLU A 455 -23.98 14.38 -9.16
CA GLU A 455 -23.10 14.41 -10.33
C GLU A 455 -21.72 13.79 -10.05
N THR A 456 -21.73 12.51 -9.76
CA THR A 456 -20.54 11.71 -9.47
C THR A 456 -19.82 11.36 -10.77
N GLN A 457 -18.50 11.53 -10.82
CA GLN A 457 -17.68 11.22 -11.99
C GLN A 457 -16.46 10.38 -11.63
N ILE A 458 -16.06 9.50 -12.55
CA ILE A 458 -14.81 8.75 -12.46
C ILE A 458 -13.85 9.22 -13.54
N SER A 459 -12.62 9.54 -13.13
CA SER A 459 -11.50 9.77 -14.02
C SER A 459 -10.49 8.64 -13.90
N TRP A 460 -10.01 8.09 -15.02
CA TRP A 460 -9.09 6.95 -14.97
C TRP A 460 -8.10 6.90 -16.13
N SER A 461 -6.94 6.29 -15.86
CA SER A 461 -5.96 5.86 -16.86
C SER A 461 -5.27 4.61 -16.35
N TYR A 462 -5.30 3.53 -17.13
CA TYR A 462 -4.70 2.25 -16.76
C TYR A 462 -3.88 1.70 -17.91
N VAL A 463 -2.60 1.42 -17.66
CA VAL A 463 -1.67 0.87 -18.64
C VAL A 463 -1.08 -0.42 -18.06
N PRO A 464 -1.57 -1.60 -18.51
CA PRO A 464 -0.98 -2.87 -18.14
C PRO A 464 0.31 -3.14 -18.94
N GLY A 465 1.36 -3.63 -18.28
CA GLY A 465 2.59 -4.14 -18.89
C GLY A 465 3.82 -3.24 -18.72
N ASP A 466 4.95 -3.76 -19.19
CA ASP A 466 6.27 -3.09 -19.29
C ASP A 466 6.38 -2.14 -20.48
N HIS A 467 5.29 -1.89 -21.21
CA HIS A 467 5.33 -0.93 -22.30
C HIS A 467 5.71 0.44 -21.73
N GLU A 468 6.95 0.85 -21.99
CA GLU A 468 7.54 2.19 -21.77
C GLU A 468 6.80 3.27 -22.60
N SER A 469 5.51 3.11 -22.83
CA SER A 469 4.65 4.17 -23.32
C SER A 469 4.34 5.06 -22.13
N GLY A 470 5.33 5.88 -21.75
CA GLY A 470 5.16 7.09 -20.96
C GLY A 470 4.31 8.13 -21.69
N SER A 471 3.28 7.71 -22.43
CA SER A 471 2.29 8.61 -23.00
C SER A 471 1.61 9.32 -21.84
N LEU A 472 1.59 10.65 -21.91
CA LEU A 472 0.62 11.48 -21.21
C LEU A 472 -0.78 11.08 -21.68
N GLN A 473 -1.27 9.91 -21.28
CA GLN A 473 -2.67 9.55 -21.52
C GLN A 473 -3.49 10.48 -20.67
N VAL A 474 -4.18 11.40 -21.35
CA VAL A 474 -5.24 12.20 -20.76
C VAL A 474 -6.22 11.21 -20.14
N PRO A 475 -6.48 11.29 -18.83
CA PRO A 475 -7.40 10.36 -18.19
C PRO A 475 -8.77 10.45 -18.87
N ASN A 476 -9.37 9.29 -19.08
CA ASN A 476 -10.75 9.22 -19.50
C ASN A 476 -11.64 9.66 -18.34
N ILE A 477 -12.77 10.30 -18.65
CA ILE A 477 -13.71 10.79 -17.66
C ILE A 477 -15.09 10.32 -18.09
N VAL A 478 -15.83 9.72 -17.15
CA VAL A 478 -17.21 9.29 -17.34
C VAL A 478 -18.03 9.72 -16.14
N ARG A 479 -19.22 10.26 -16.41
CA ARG A 479 -20.20 10.62 -15.39
C ARG A 479 -21.04 9.39 -15.06
N LEU A 480 -21.17 9.08 -13.77
CA LEU A 480 -21.98 7.97 -13.28
C LEU A 480 -23.39 8.49 -13.05
N LYS A 481 -24.35 8.04 -13.87
CA LYS A 481 -25.73 8.57 -13.90
C LYS A 481 -26.64 7.96 -12.83
N SER A 482 -26.24 6.85 -12.21
CA SER A 482 -27.04 6.11 -11.24
C SER A 482 -26.19 5.70 -10.05
N MET A 483 -26.83 5.56 -8.88
CA MET A 483 -26.17 5.07 -7.69
C MET A 483 -25.70 3.62 -7.87
N SER A 484 -26.39 2.82 -8.68
CA SER A 484 -25.95 1.46 -8.98
C SER A 484 -24.57 1.42 -9.67
N ARG A 485 -24.32 2.37 -10.58
CA ARG A 485 -23.01 2.54 -11.21
C ARG A 485 -21.96 3.09 -10.23
N VAL A 486 -22.35 3.95 -9.30
CA VAL A 486 -21.46 4.41 -8.21
C VAL A 486 -21.03 3.24 -7.33
N ILE A 487 -21.97 2.41 -6.86
CA ILE A 487 -21.70 1.22 -6.03
C ILE A 487 -20.77 0.23 -6.77
N THR A 488 -21.01 0.03 -8.06
CA THR A 488 -20.17 -0.82 -8.92
C THR A 488 -18.70 -0.38 -8.91
N ILE A 489 -18.43 0.93 -8.76
CA ILE A 489 -17.09 1.51 -8.81
C ILE A 489 -16.47 1.72 -7.43
N ILE A 490 -17.25 2.18 -6.45
CA ILE A 490 -16.76 2.58 -5.14
C ILE A 490 -16.23 1.40 -4.33
N ILE A 491 -16.86 0.23 -4.44
CA ILE A 491 -16.43 -0.98 -3.71
C ILE A 491 -15.03 -1.45 -4.19
N PRO A 492 -14.79 -1.68 -5.50
CA PRO A 492 -13.44 -1.96 -5.99
C PRO A 492 -12.43 -0.85 -5.68
N MET A 493 -12.85 0.43 -5.65
CA MET A 493 -11.96 1.52 -5.26
C MET A 493 -11.48 1.39 -3.80
N ILE A 494 -12.39 1.13 -2.85
CA ILE A 494 -12.05 1.00 -1.42
C ILE A 494 -11.10 -0.18 -1.17
N ILE A 495 -11.38 -1.34 -1.76
CA ILE A 495 -10.54 -2.54 -1.59
C ILE A 495 -9.23 -2.48 -2.39
N SER A 496 -9.04 -1.48 -3.26
CA SER A 496 -7.74 -1.21 -3.90
C SER A 496 -6.75 -0.46 -3.00
N SER A 497 -7.16 -0.10 -1.78
CA SER A 497 -6.35 0.66 -0.83
C SER A 497 -5.12 -0.13 -0.32
N PRO A 498 -4.02 0.57 0.04
CA PRO A 498 -2.85 -0.03 0.68
C PRO A 498 -3.16 -0.83 1.95
N ALA A 499 -4.11 -0.34 2.77
CA ALA A 499 -4.51 -1.01 4.01
C ALA A 499 -5.13 -2.38 3.71
N PHE A 500 -6.05 -2.45 2.76
CA PHE A 500 -6.64 -3.72 2.34
C PHE A 500 -5.60 -4.67 1.73
N ALA A 501 -4.72 -4.14 0.87
CA ALA A 501 -3.68 -4.94 0.24
C ALA A 501 -2.67 -5.54 1.24
N ASP A 502 -2.42 -4.85 2.36
CA ASP A 502 -1.59 -5.37 3.46
C ASP A 502 -2.28 -6.54 4.17
N ARG A 503 -3.58 -6.39 4.51
CA ARG A 503 -4.39 -7.47 5.11
C ARG A 503 -4.46 -8.71 4.21
N MET A 504 -4.63 -8.51 2.90
CA MET A 504 -4.54 -9.59 1.92
C MET A 504 -3.15 -10.25 1.93
N GLY A 505 -2.09 -9.46 2.07
CA GLY A 505 -0.72 -9.99 2.20
C GLY A 505 -0.52 -10.86 3.43
N ASP A 506 -1.07 -10.47 4.57
CA ASP A 506 -1.01 -11.25 5.81
C ASP A 506 -1.79 -12.55 5.67
N PHE A 507 -3.01 -12.49 5.14
CA PHE A 507 -3.84 -13.66 4.84
C PHE A 507 -3.09 -14.65 3.94
N MET A 508 -2.49 -14.17 2.85
CA MET A 508 -1.76 -15.02 1.91
C MET A 508 -0.48 -15.58 2.51
N SER A 509 0.22 -14.81 3.35
CA SER A 509 1.39 -15.29 4.08
C SER A 509 0.99 -16.43 5.01
N MET A 510 -0.10 -16.28 5.75
CA MET A 510 -0.67 -17.30 6.63
C MET A 510 -1.05 -18.57 5.86
N VAL A 511 -1.81 -18.46 4.76
CA VAL A 511 -2.21 -19.62 3.92
C VAL A 511 -0.99 -20.36 3.36
N THR A 512 0.02 -19.61 2.90
CA THR A 512 1.25 -20.19 2.34
C THR A 512 2.10 -20.86 3.42
N ALA A 513 2.20 -20.24 4.59
CA ALA A 513 3.01 -20.68 5.72
C ALA A 513 2.45 -21.97 6.37
N THR A 514 1.13 -22.08 6.44
CA THR A 514 0.43 -23.20 7.08
C THR A 514 0.28 -24.43 6.17
N ASP A 515 0.44 -24.26 4.85
CA ASP A 515 0.15 -25.32 3.87
C ASP A 515 -1.30 -25.84 4.08
N LEU A 516 -2.21 -24.93 4.50
CA LEU A 516 -3.57 -25.17 5.02
C LEU A 516 -4.42 -26.09 4.13
N MET A 517 -4.10 -26.15 2.83
CA MET A 517 -4.86 -26.85 1.79
C MET A 517 -4.14 -28.07 1.21
N ARG A 518 -3.02 -28.51 1.81
CA ARG A 518 -2.21 -29.62 1.28
C ARG A 518 -2.79 -31.00 1.63
N GLU A 519 -4.04 -31.22 1.24
CA GLU A 519 -4.71 -32.52 1.39
C GLU A 519 -4.40 -33.49 0.24
N ARG A 520 -3.95 -32.98 -0.92
CA ARG A 520 -3.57 -33.81 -2.07
C ARG A 520 -2.18 -33.44 -2.57
N GLU A 521 -1.22 -34.34 -2.40
CA GLU A 521 0.17 -34.20 -2.90
C GLU A 521 0.29 -33.93 -4.41
N LYS A 522 -0.82 -33.97 -5.16
CA LYS A 522 -0.91 -33.74 -6.61
C LYS A 522 -1.47 -32.37 -7.01
N GLU A 523 -2.08 -31.62 -6.10
CA GLU A 523 -2.73 -30.33 -6.41
C GLU A 523 -1.80 -29.17 -5.98
N GLY A 524 -1.57 -28.22 -6.88
CA GLY A 524 -0.49 -27.25 -6.80
C GLY A 524 -0.49 -26.38 -5.54
N LYS A 525 0.70 -25.93 -5.12
CA LYS A 525 0.87 -25.00 -4.00
C LYS A 525 0.12 -23.69 -4.25
N VAL A 526 -0.55 -23.17 -3.22
CA VAL A 526 -1.12 -21.81 -3.26
C VAL A 526 0.02 -20.82 -3.46
N LYS A 527 -0.10 -19.99 -4.50
CA LYS A 527 0.90 -18.96 -4.82
C LYS A 527 0.20 -17.64 -5.16
N PRO A 528 0.66 -16.51 -4.63
CA PRO A 528 0.26 -15.21 -5.15
C PRO A 528 0.61 -15.12 -6.64
N ARG A 529 -0.33 -14.65 -7.46
CA ARG A 529 -0.02 -14.37 -8.87
C ARG A 529 0.91 -13.18 -8.95
N VAL A 530 1.99 -13.36 -9.71
CA VAL A 530 2.93 -12.29 -10.00
C VAL A 530 2.54 -11.68 -11.33
N PHE A 531 2.11 -10.44 -11.27
CA PHE A 531 1.82 -9.69 -12.46
C PHE A 531 3.04 -8.88 -12.92
N GLY A 532 3.05 -8.56 -14.21
CA GLY A 532 4.05 -7.65 -14.77
C GLY A 532 3.89 -6.23 -14.24
N ASN A 533 4.63 -5.35 -14.89
CA ASN A 533 4.60 -3.94 -14.56
C ASN A 533 3.28 -3.26 -14.95
N TYR A 534 2.90 -2.17 -14.26
CA TYR A 534 1.71 -1.36 -14.61
C TYR A 534 1.72 0.02 -13.96
N SER A 535 1.01 0.95 -14.58
CA SER A 535 0.66 2.26 -14.00
C SER A 535 -0.85 2.42 -13.99
N ALA A 536 -1.38 3.03 -12.93
CA ALA A 536 -2.82 3.20 -12.75
C ALA A 536 -3.13 4.53 -12.09
N PHE A 537 -4.23 5.14 -12.52
CA PHE A 537 -4.83 6.29 -11.88
C PHE A 537 -6.34 6.11 -11.95
N PHE A 538 -7.00 6.24 -10.81
CA PHE A 538 -8.44 6.23 -10.68
C PHE A 538 -8.83 7.29 -9.65
N SER A 539 -9.79 8.15 -9.98
CA SER A 539 -10.30 9.18 -9.10
C SER A 539 -11.80 9.26 -9.27
N LEU A 540 -12.53 8.92 -8.20
CA LEU A 540 -13.97 9.03 -8.07
C LEU A 540 -14.26 10.31 -7.28
N THR A 541 -14.91 11.28 -7.91
CA THR A 541 -15.07 12.63 -7.35
C THR A 541 -16.48 13.14 -7.57
N THR A 542 -17.05 13.85 -6.59
CA THR A 542 -18.34 14.54 -6.74
C THR A 542 -18.16 15.98 -7.26
N SER A 543 -19.19 16.53 -7.91
CA SER A 543 -19.16 17.89 -8.44
C SER A 543 -18.90 18.96 -7.37
N GLU A 544 -19.49 18.79 -6.19
CA GLU A 544 -19.32 19.68 -5.03
C GLU A 544 -17.85 19.71 -4.58
N TYR A 545 -17.21 18.53 -4.46
CA TYR A 545 -15.81 18.43 -4.08
C TYR A 545 -14.88 19.02 -5.16
N ALA A 546 -15.14 18.72 -6.43
CA ALA A 546 -14.36 19.24 -7.54
C ALA A 546 -14.38 20.78 -7.61
N THR A 547 -15.52 21.40 -7.31
CA THR A 547 -15.67 22.86 -7.26
C THR A 547 -14.83 23.44 -6.11
N LYS A 548 -14.92 22.87 -4.91
CA LYS A 548 -14.08 23.26 -3.76
C LYS A 548 -12.58 23.17 -4.07
N GLN A 549 -12.15 22.18 -4.83
CA GLN A 549 -10.73 22.04 -5.23
C GLN A 549 -10.28 23.07 -6.28
N LYS A 550 -11.19 23.48 -7.18
CA LYS A 550 -10.92 24.52 -8.20
C LYS A 550 -10.74 25.90 -7.56
N ASP A 551 -11.51 26.19 -6.51
CA ASP A 551 -11.44 27.49 -5.81
C ASP A 551 -10.17 27.65 -4.97
N ARG A 552 -9.46 26.55 -4.67
CA ARG A 552 -8.19 26.59 -3.94
C ARG A 552 -7.08 27.24 -4.76
N GLY A 553 -6.26 28.06 -4.10
CA GLY A 553 -5.09 28.71 -4.68
C GLY A 553 -4.01 27.71 -5.18
N PRO A 554 -3.03 28.17 -5.99
CA PRO A 554 -2.00 27.30 -6.56
C PRO A 554 -1.00 26.74 -5.52
N SER A 555 -0.81 27.43 -4.40
CA SER A 555 0.10 27.03 -3.31
C SER A 555 -0.62 26.38 -2.13
N GLU A 556 -1.95 26.27 -2.20
CA GLU A 556 -2.76 25.62 -1.16
C GLU A 556 -2.72 24.10 -1.32
N ALA A 557 -3.03 23.38 -0.24
CA ALA A 557 -3.15 21.94 -0.27
C ALA A 557 -4.16 21.48 -1.33
N LYS A 558 -3.78 20.50 -2.14
CA LYS A 558 -4.61 19.92 -3.21
C LYS A 558 -4.91 18.45 -2.93
N SER A 559 -6.00 17.94 -3.48
CA SER A 559 -6.31 16.51 -3.41
C SER A 559 -5.34 15.66 -4.26
N LEU A 560 -5.35 14.34 -4.10
CA LEU A 560 -4.44 13.43 -4.82
C LEU A 560 -4.60 13.53 -6.34
N SER A 561 -5.82 13.69 -6.83
CA SER A 561 -6.10 13.86 -8.27
C SER A 561 -5.50 15.16 -8.83
N ASN A 562 -5.21 16.13 -7.96
CA ASN A 562 -4.60 17.40 -8.30
C ASN A 562 -3.13 17.51 -7.86
N ALA A 563 -2.56 16.44 -7.30
CA ALA A 563 -1.22 16.44 -6.75
C ALA A 563 -0.13 16.47 -7.83
N LEU A 564 1.04 16.98 -7.46
CA LEU A 564 2.20 17.15 -8.34
C LEU A 564 2.95 15.83 -8.66
N MET A 565 2.55 14.74 -8.00
CA MET A 565 3.41 13.58 -7.72
C MET A 565 3.53 12.56 -8.87
N ARG A 566 3.28 12.93 -10.13
CA ARG A 566 3.60 12.02 -11.24
C ARG A 566 5.05 12.18 -11.65
N ARG A 567 5.76 11.06 -11.81
CA ARG A 567 7.13 11.04 -12.36
C ARG A 567 7.27 11.87 -13.63
N ASN A 568 6.35 11.72 -14.59
CA ASN A 568 6.34 12.50 -15.82
C ASN A 568 6.17 14.00 -15.58
N ASN A 569 5.47 14.41 -14.52
CA ASN A 569 5.35 15.82 -14.13
C ASN A 569 6.62 16.33 -13.44
N LEU A 570 7.30 15.48 -12.67
CA LEU A 570 8.61 15.77 -12.07
C LEU A 570 9.71 15.87 -13.14
N LEU A 571 9.57 15.14 -14.26
CA LEU A 571 10.53 15.12 -15.37
C LEU A 571 10.14 16.03 -16.54
N SER A 572 9.02 16.76 -16.49
CA SER A 572 8.63 17.70 -17.56
C SER A 572 9.13 19.12 -17.32
N GLY A 573 9.93 19.33 -16.26
CA GLY A 573 10.58 20.60 -15.95
C GLY A 573 11.48 21.12 -17.07
N LYS A 574 11.68 22.43 -17.10
CA LYS A 574 12.70 23.04 -17.97
C LYS A 574 14.09 22.54 -17.60
N GLU A 575 14.34 22.44 -16.30
CA GLU A 575 15.51 21.81 -15.69
C GLU A 575 15.06 20.53 -14.98
N ILE A 576 15.99 19.58 -14.78
CA ILE A 576 15.70 18.27 -14.21
C ILE A 576 15.15 18.35 -12.79
N THR A 577 15.61 19.33 -12.01
CA THR A 577 15.24 19.58 -10.60
C THR A 577 14.01 20.48 -10.44
N GLN A 578 13.41 20.95 -11.53
CA GLN A 578 12.23 21.82 -11.51
C GLN A 578 10.96 21.04 -11.83
N ILE A 579 9.90 21.25 -11.06
CA ILE A 579 8.60 20.60 -11.31
C ILE A 579 7.90 21.26 -12.49
N GLY A 580 7.56 20.49 -13.53
CA GLY A 580 6.86 20.97 -14.72
C GLY A 580 5.46 21.53 -14.44
N ARG A 581 4.99 22.46 -15.28
CA ARG A 581 3.64 23.07 -15.18
C ARG A 581 2.68 22.32 -16.10
N VAL A 582 1.94 21.35 -15.57
CA VAL A 582 0.96 20.55 -16.34
C VAL A 582 -0.42 20.59 -15.65
N PRO A 583 -1.53 20.64 -16.41
CA PRO A 583 -2.90 20.64 -15.88
C PRO A 583 -3.21 19.45 -14.97
N SER A 584 -4.10 19.67 -14.00
CA SER A 584 -4.58 18.68 -13.04
C SER A 584 -5.15 17.42 -13.72
N LEU A 585 -5.01 16.25 -13.07
CA LEU A 585 -5.47 14.97 -13.60
C LEU A 585 -6.98 14.95 -13.80
N ALA A 586 -7.73 15.70 -12.98
CA ALA A 586 -9.18 15.83 -13.10
C ALA A 586 -9.64 16.80 -14.22
N THR A 587 -8.77 17.70 -14.68
CA THR A 587 -9.20 18.88 -15.47
C THR A 587 -8.76 18.84 -16.94
N ALA A 588 -8.00 17.83 -17.36
CA ALA A 588 -7.39 17.79 -18.70
C ALA A 588 -8.39 17.80 -19.88
N LYS A 589 -9.69 17.54 -19.67
CA LYS A 589 -10.75 17.69 -20.69
C LYS A 589 -11.71 18.87 -20.48
N VAL A 590 -11.69 19.56 -19.33
CA VAL A 590 -12.78 20.47 -18.94
C VAL A 590 -12.59 21.91 -19.42
N LEU A 591 -11.37 22.33 -19.78
CA LEU A 591 -11.17 23.57 -20.53
C LEU A 591 -10.73 23.26 -21.97
N PRO A 592 -11.45 23.71 -23.01
CA PRO A 592 -10.83 23.95 -24.30
C PRO A 592 -9.80 25.07 -24.10
N ASP A 593 -8.53 24.71 -23.92
CA ASP A 593 -7.43 25.63 -24.17
C ASP A 593 -7.61 26.16 -25.61
N PRO A 594 -7.68 27.48 -25.86
CA PRO A 594 -7.94 28.04 -27.20
C PRO A 594 -6.83 27.75 -28.22
N THR A 595 -5.81 26.97 -27.84
CA THR A 595 -4.74 26.50 -28.70
C THR A 595 -5.26 25.44 -29.70
N PRO A 596 -5.02 25.62 -31.01
CA PRO A 596 -5.42 24.67 -32.04
C PRO A 596 -4.80 23.28 -31.79
N ALA A 597 -5.49 22.22 -32.25
CA ALA A 597 -5.09 20.83 -32.00
C ALA A 597 -3.63 20.53 -32.42
N GLU A 598 -3.15 21.16 -33.49
CA GLU A 598 -1.77 21.03 -33.99
C GLU A 598 -0.70 21.56 -33.01
N ASP A 599 -1.01 22.60 -32.22
CA ASP A 599 -0.12 23.13 -31.18
C ASP A 599 -0.09 22.25 -29.92
N ARG A 600 -1.20 21.54 -29.62
CA ARG A 600 -1.27 20.62 -28.48
C ARG A 600 -0.43 19.37 -28.71
N ASP A 601 -0.52 18.78 -29.89
CA ASP A 601 0.27 17.61 -30.26
C ASP A 601 1.76 17.95 -30.28
N SER A 602 2.13 19.12 -30.83
CA SER A 602 3.50 19.64 -30.82
C SER A 602 4.05 19.87 -29.41
N LYS A 603 3.25 20.44 -28.50
CA LYS A 603 3.63 20.65 -27.09
C LYS A 603 3.79 19.33 -26.33
N SER A 604 2.89 18.38 -26.55
CA SER A 604 2.96 17.05 -25.93
C SER A 604 4.20 16.27 -26.37
N MET A 605 4.59 16.39 -27.64
CA MET A 605 5.79 15.76 -28.20
C MET A 605 7.07 16.37 -27.60
N MET A 606 7.14 17.70 -27.47
CA MET A 606 8.26 18.38 -26.81
C MET A 606 8.41 18.00 -25.33
N ASP A 607 7.29 17.85 -24.60
CA ASP A 607 7.33 17.45 -23.20
C ASP A 607 7.76 15.98 -23.06
N LEU A 608 7.34 15.09 -23.98
CA LEU A 608 7.80 13.70 -24.01
C LEU A 608 9.31 13.60 -24.27
N GLU A 609 9.84 14.36 -25.23
CA GLU A 609 11.28 14.42 -25.49
C GLU A 609 12.08 14.97 -24.29
N ARG A 610 11.51 15.92 -23.53
CA ARG A 610 12.13 16.40 -22.29
C ARG A 610 12.16 15.32 -21.23
N ILE A 611 11.04 14.63 -21.01
CA ILE A 611 10.94 13.53 -20.04
C ILE A 611 11.96 12.44 -20.36
N GLN A 612 12.09 12.03 -21.63
CA GLN A 612 13.06 11.03 -22.06
C GLN A 612 14.52 11.49 -21.84
N ARG A 613 14.82 12.75 -22.14
CA ARG A 613 16.16 13.33 -21.88
C ARG A 613 16.49 13.33 -20.41
N HIS A 614 15.59 13.85 -19.57
CA HIS A 614 15.78 13.88 -18.12
C HIS A 614 15.86 12.47 -17.53
N GLN A 615 15.11 11.51 -18.06
CA GLN A 615 15.22 10.11 -17.65
C GLN A 615 16.61 9.52 -17.96
N THR A 616 17.16 9.80 -19.15
CA THR A 616 18.51 9.38 -19.54
C THR A 616 19.58 10.05 -18.66
N GLU A 617 19.37 11.31 -18.31
CA GLU A 617 20.25 12.04 -17.40
C GLU A 617 20.26 11.43 -15.99
N LEU A 618 19.09 11.06 -15.45
CA LEU A 618 18.99 10.33 -14.17
C LEU A 618 19.73 8.99 -14.21
N ASP A 619 19.56 8.22 -15.28
CA ASP A 619 20.22 6.92 -15.43
C ASP A 619 21.76 7.09 -15.52
N ASN A 620 22.23 8.14 -16.20
CA ASN A 620 23.65 8.50 -16.25
C ASN A 620 24.20 8.90 -14.88
N VAL A 621 23.45 9.70 -14.11
CA VAL A 621 23.83 10.11 -12.76
C VAL A 621 23.87 8.91 -11.82
N ARG A 622 22.89 8.02 -11.90
CA ARG A 622 22.87 6.76 -11.16
C ARG A 622 24.12 5.93 -11.43
N GLU A 623 24.48 5.72 -12.70
CA GLU A 623 25.67 4.94 -13.06
C GLU A 623 27.00 5.60 -12.64
N LYS A 624 27.03 6.94 -12.55
CA LYS A 624 28.18 7.66 -11.96
C LYS A 624 28.25 7.46 -10.44
N MET A 625 27.12 7.63 -9.73
CA MET A 625 27.05 7.48 -8.28
C MET A 625 27.31 6.04 -7.82
N ARG A 626 26.89 5.04 -8.59
CA ARG A 626 27.17 3.61 -8.31
C ARG A 626 28.66 3.27 -8.31
N LYS A 627 29.49 4.08 -8.96
CA LYS A 627 30.96 3.94 -8.96
C LYS A 627 31.62 4.56 -7.72
N CYS A 628 30.89 5.41 -7.00
CA CYS A 628 31.31 5.96 -5.73
C CYS A 628 31.14 4.90 -4.64
N VAL A 629 32.04 4.88 -3.66
CA VAL A 629 31.94 3.98 -2.50
C VAL A 629 31.44 4.79 -1.32
N LEU A 630 30.32 4.39 -0.74
CA LEU A 630 29.76 5.03 0.45
C LEU A 630 30.46 4.45 1.69
N GLU A 631 31.18 5.28 2.43
CA GLU A 631 31.76 4.96 3.74
C GLU A 631 30.88 5.56 4.85
N GLU A 632 31.08 5.16 6.10
CA GLU A 632 30.25 5.62 7.23
C GLU A 632 30.24 7.15 7.39
N LYS A 633 31.38 7.81 7.14
CA LYS A 633 31.58 9.25 7.37
C LYS A 633 31.66 10.09 6.09
N GLY A 634 31.59 9.47 4.91
CA GLY A 634 31.74 10.20 3.66
C GLY A 634 31.66 9.34 2.41
N VAL A 635 31.79 10.00 1.25
CA VAL A 635 31.66 9.35 -0.06
C VAL A 635 33.00 9.37 -0.78
N MET A 636 33.51 8.19 -1.12
CA MET A 636 34.78 8.01 -1.81
C MET A 636 34.61 8.02 -3.33
N VAL A 637 35.28 8.95 -3.99
CA VAL A 637 35.25 9.14 -5.45
C VAL A 637 36.61 8.81 -6.07
N GLN A 638 36.62 8.07 -7.18
CA GLN A 638 37.85 7.78 -7.92
C GLN A 638 38.20 8.90 -8.91
N CYS A 639 39.32 9.58 -8.68
CA CYS A 639 39.86 10.69 -9.47
C CYS A 639 41.19 10.35 -10.16
N LYS A 640 41.40 9.09 -10.57
CA LYS A 640 42.67 8.61 -11.16
C LYS A 640 43.17 9.48 -12.31
N LEU A 641 42.30 9.84 -13.26
CA LEU A 641 42.69 10.63 -14.43
C LEU A 641 43.23 12.02 -14.06
N PHE A 642 42.64 12.68 -13.06
CA PHE A 642 43.10 13.99 -12.61
C PHE A 642 44.50 13.89 -11.99
N VAL A 643 44.70 12.93 -11.08
CA VAL A 643 45.99 12.73 -10.42
C VAL A 643 47.05 12.30 -11.41
N THR A 644 46.75 11.38 -12.33
CA THR A 644 47.72 10.95 -13.36
C THR A 644 48.13 12.10 -14.28
N ARG A 645 47.19 12.94 -14.72
CA ARG A 645 47.51 14.13 -15.54
C ARG A 645 48.39 15.11 -14.79
N LEU A 646 48.06 15.39 -13.53
CA LEU A 646 48.85 16.28 -12.68
C LEU A 646 50.27 15.73 -12.43
N MET A 647 50.39 14.44 -12.11
CA MET A 647 51.69 13.79 -11.93
C MET A 647 52.52 13.81 -13.22
N LEU A 648 51.89 13.67 -14.40
CA LEU A 648 52.56 13.79 -15.69
C LEU A 648 53.07 15.22 -15.92
N VAL A 649 52.26 16.24 -15.63
CA VAL A 649 52.68 17.65 -15.73
C VAL A 649 53.85 17.95 -14.79
N CYS A 650 53.79 17.49 -13.53
CA CYS A 650 54.87 17.65 -12.58
C CYS A 650 56.13 16.90 -13.00
N ALA A 651 55.99 15.67 -13.52
CA ALA A 651 57.11 14.90 -14.06
C ALA A 651 57.75 15.59 -15.27
N ALA A 652 56.95 16.16 -16.17
CA ALA A 652 57.43 16.92 -17.32
C ALA A 652 58.16 18.20 -16.89
N LEU A 653 57.67 18.91 -15.87
CA LEU A 653 58.35 20.09 -15.30
C LEU A 653 59.70 19.73 -14.68
N VAL A 654 59.76 18.65 -13.90
CA VAL A 654 60.99 18.20 -13.24
C VAL A 654 61.99 17.69 -14.28
N ALA A 655 61.56 16.82 -15.19
CA ALA A 655 62.41 16.28 -16.26
C ALA A 655 62.91 17.39 -17.20
N GLY A 656 62.03 18.35 -17.54
CA GLY A 656 62.39 19.53 -18.33
C GLY A 656 63.41 20.41 -17.61
N GLY A 657 63.22 20.67 -16.31
CA GLY A 657 64.17 21.42 -15.50
C GLY A 657 65.55 20.75 -15.45
N ILE A 658 65.60 19.45 -15.20
CA ILE A 658 66.85 18.65 -15.20
C ILE A 658 67.51 18.66 -16.58
N ALA A 659 66.74 18.47 -17.66
CA ALA A 659 67.25 18.49 -19.02
C ALA A 659 67.86 19.85 -19.36
N VAL A 660 67.24 20.96 -18.98
CA VAL A 660 67.79 22.31 -19.15
C VAL A 660 69.07 22.48 -18.33
N GLY A 661 69.11 22.03 -17.07
CA GLY A 661 70.31 22.07 -16.24
C GLY A 661 71.51 21.34 -16.85
N ILE A 662 71.28 20.15 -17.44
CA ILE A 662 72.32 19.33 -18.06
C ILE A 662 72.73 19.85 -19.45
N THR A 663 71.77 20.32 -20.26
CA THR A 663 72.03 20.68 -21.67
C THR A 663 72.54 22.11 -21.86
N VAL A 664 72.19 23.04 -20.96
CA VAL A 664 72.56 24.45 -21.09
C VAL A 664 73.96 24.74 -20.52
N GLY A 665 74.40 24.07 -19.45
CA GLY A 665 75.76 24.25 -18.89
C GLY A 665 76.15 25.72 -18.67
N GLU A 666 77.43 26.09 -18.80
CA GLU A 666 77.92 27.47 -18.62
C GLU A 666 77.52 28.46 -19.75
N ARG A 667 76.59 28.10 -20.65
CA ARG A 667 76.30 28.89 -21.87
C ARG A 667 75.55 30.20 -21.61
N ILE A 668 75.02 30.43 -20.40
CA ILE A 668 74.35 31.67 -20.02
C ILE A 668 75.22 32.42 -19.00
N PRO A 669 75.90 33.51 -19.38
CA PRO A 669 76.75 34.25 -18.46
C PRO A 669 75.92 34.89 -17.34
N GLY A 670 76.23 34.54 -16.09
CA GLY A 670 75.63 35.12 -14.88
C GLY A 670 74.43 34.38 -14.30
N VAL A 671 74.03 33.22 -14.83
CA VAL A 671 72.92 32.40 -14.30
C VAL A 671 73.39 30.97 -14.12
N ASP A 672 73.29 30.44 -12.89
CA ASP A 672 73.50 29.01 -12.62
C ASP A 672 72.32 28.19 -13.20
N PRO A 673 72.53 27.30 -14.18
CA PRO A 673 71.49 26.44 -14.74
C PRO A 673 70.78 25.55 -13.70
N PHE A 674 71.46 25.24 -12.59
CA PHE A 674 70.86 24.47 -11.50
C PHE A 674 69.83 25.27 -10.69
N ASN A 675 69.86 26.61 -10.74
CA ASN A 675 68.79 27.42 -10.17
C ASN A 675 67.47 27.23 -10.93
N ILE A 676 67.52 27.09 -12.27
CA ILE A 676 66.32 26.80 -13.08
C ILE A 676 65.71 25.45 -12.69
N THR A 677 66.58 24.44 -12.49
CA THR A 677 66.14 23.12 -12.00
C THR A 677 65.44 23.26 -10.65
N THR A 678 66.03 24.02 -9.72
CA THR A 678 65.43 24.29 -8.40
C THR A 678 64.08 25.00 -8.50
N TYR A 679 63.94 26.01 -9.37
CA TYR A 679 62.65 26.66 -9.62
C TYR A 679 61.60 25.72 -10.22
N CYS A 680 61.99 24.83 -11.14
CA CYS A 680 61.09 23.81 -11.69
C CYS A 680 60.59 22.82 -10.62
N TRP A 681 61.47 22.39 -9.71
CA TRP A 681 61.10 21.55 -8.57
C TRP A 681 60.15 22.26 -7.61
N VAL A 682 60.45 23.51 -7.25
CA VAL A 682 59.59 24.33 -6.38
C VAL A 682 58.22 24.56 -7.03
N MET A 683 58.19 24.87 -8.34
CA MET A 683 56.95 25.04 -9.09
C MET A 683 56.13 23.75 -9.15
N ALA A 684 56.76 22.60 -9.39
CA ALA A 684 56.10 21.30 -9.40
C ALA A 684 55.51 20.96 -8.01
N GLY A 685 56.26 21.22 -6.93
CA GLY A 685 55.78 21.06 -5.56
C GLY A 685 54.61 22.00 -5.23
N PHE A 686 54.69 23.26 -5.66
CA PHE A 686 53.62 24.24 -5.49
C PHE A 686 52.34 23.82 -6.24
N LEU A 687 52.47 23.40 -7.50
CA LEU A 687 51.33 22.90 -8.29
C LEU A 687 50.66 21.69 -7.64
N LEU A 688 51.44 20.75 -7.08
CA LEU A 688 50.89 19.61 -6.35
C LEU A 688 50.11 20.05 -5.10
N LEU A 689 50.64 20.99 -4.32
CA LEU A 689 49.97 21.49 -3.11
C LEU A 689 48.68 22.25 -3.44
N VAL A 690 48.70 23.11 -4.46
CA VAL A 690 47.53 23.85 -4.93
C VAL A 690 46.49 22.90 -5.52
N ALA A 691 46.90 21.97 -6.38
CA ALA A 691 45.96 21.02 -6.99
C ALA A 691 45.32 20.07 -5.95
N LYS A 692 46.05 19.76 -4.87
CA LYS A 692 45.53 19.01 -3.72
C LYS A 692 44.49 19.82 -2.93
N SER A 693 44.65 21.14 -2.80
CA SER A 693 43.75 21.99 -2.01
C SER A 693 42.53 22.53 -2.78
N ILE A 694 42.54 22.51 -4.11
CA ILE A 694 41.43 23.04 -4.94
C ILE A 694 40.15 22.22 -4.79
N ARG A 695 40.25 20.89 -4.65
CA ARG A 695 39.06 20.01 -4.74
C ARG A 695 38.43 19.65 -3.40
N VAL A 696 39.23 19.48 -2.37
CA VAL A 696 38.79 18.99 -1.06
C VAL A 696 39.56 19.69 0.05
N ARG A 697 38.90 19.98 1.16
CA ARG A 697 39.52 20.70 2.29
C ARG A 697 40.71 19.94 2.87
N ASN A 698 40.57 18.62 3.04
CA ASN A 698 41.60 17.73 3.57
C ASN A 698 41.75 16.48 2.70
N TRP A 699 42.81 16.42 1.89
CA TRP A 699 43.09 15.25 1.06
C TRP A 699 44.35 14.50 1.53
N PRO A 700 44.24 13.34 2.20
CA PRO A 700 45.40 12.57 2.65
C PRO A 700 46.32 12.17 1.49
N TRP A 701 47.64 12.20 1.70
CA TRP A 701 48.61 11.84 0.64
C TRP A 701 48.45 10.40 0.16
N ASN A 702 48.11 9.46 1.04
CA ASN A 702 47.85 8.06 0.68
C ASN A 702 46.71 7.95 -0.34
N ASP A 703 45.61 8.68 -0.13
CA ASP A 703 44.46 8.64 -1.03
C ASP A 703 44.69 9.44 -2.30
N PHE A 704 45.39 10.58 -2.21
CA PHE A 704 45.80 11.36 -3.37
C PHE A 704 46.63 10.52 -4.35
N LEU A 705 47.66 9.82 -3.87
CA LEU A 705 48.49 8.96 -4.71
C LEU A 705 47.72 7.76 -5.29
N ARG A 706 46.72 7.25 -4.58
CA ARG A 706 45.81 6.20 -5.08
C ARG A 706 44.73 6.75 -6.03
N GLY A 707 44.65 8.06 -6.22
CA GLY A 707 43.63 8.71 -7.03
C GLY A 707 42.22 8.56 -6.45
N ARG A 708 42.08 8.59 -5.12
CA ARG A 708 40.81 8.53 -4.40
C ARG A 708 40.60 9.80 -3.59
N VAL A 709 39.38 10.29 -3.53
CA VAL A 709 38.99 11.51 -2.80
C VAL A 709 37.86 11.15 -1.86
N LEU A 710 38.00 11.45 -0.57
CA LEU A 710 36.91 11.36 0.41
C LEU A 710 36.18 12.70 0.45
N CYS A 711 34.93 12.74 -0.01
CA CYS A 711 34.06 13.90 0.12
C CYS A 711 33.25 13.79 1.42
N THR A 712 33.21 14.89 2.17
CA THR A 712 32.58 14.95 3.51
C THR A 712 31.29 15.77 3.54
N ALA A 713 30.94 16.43 2.43
CA ALA A 713 29.72 17.22 2.26
C ALA A 713 29.13 17.05 0.85
N VAL A 714 27.83 17.36 0.69
CA VAL A 714 27.14 17.31 -0.62
C VAL A 714 27.75 18.31 -1.60
N SER A 715 27.97 19.56 -1.18
CA SER A 715 28.60 20.58 -2.04
C SER A 715 30.00 20.18 -2.53
N GLU A 716 30.79 19.53 -1.66
CA GLU A 716 32.11 19.01 -1.99
C GLU A 716 32.03 17.85 -3.00
N LEU A 717 31.06 16.96 -2.83
CA LEU A 717 30.83 15.84 -3.75
C LEU A 717 30.36 16.34 -5.14
N SER A 718 29.48 17.35 -5.18
CA SER A 718 29.05 18.02 -6.41
C SER A 718 30.24 18.64 -7.15
N SER A 719 31.10 19.40 -6.44
CA SER A 719 32.29 20.01 -7.02
C SER A 719 33.27 19.00 -7.64
N VAL A 720 33.43 17.83 -7.01
CA VAL A 720 34.36 16.79 -7.50
C VAL A 720 33.79 15.97 -8.66
N THR A 721 32.49 15.66 -8.63
CA THR A 721 31.83 14.77 -9.60
C THR A 721 31.16 15.51 -10.76
N GLY A 722 30.83 16.78 -10.57
CA GLY A 722 30.02 17.59 -11.49
C GLY A 722 28.56 17.14 -11.58
N ILE A 723 28.05 16.43 -10.57
CA ILE A 723 26.65 16.02 -10.47
C ILE A 723 25.89 17.08 -9.67
N ASP A 724 24.67 17.41 -10.11
CA ASP A 724 23.78 18.35 -9.42
C ASP A 724 23.53 17.92 -7.95
N GLU A 725 23.50 18.89 -7.05
CA GLU A 725 23.43 18.66 -5.61
C GLU A 725 22.13 17.97 -5.19
N GLN A 726 21.00 18.32 -5.81
CA GLN A 726 19.70 17.72 -5.49
C GLN A 726 19.64 16.26 -5.97
N LEU A 727 20.29 15.94 -7.09
CA LEU A 727 20.42 14.56 -7.57
C LEU A 727 21.29 13.70 -6.65
N ILE A 728 22.37 14.28 -6.09
CA ILE A 728 23.19 13.62 -5.07
C ILE A 728 22.33 13.33 -3.83
N ILE A 729 21.60 14.31 -3.31
CA ILE A 729 20.73 14.13 -2.14
C ILE A 729 19.66 13.07 -2.43
N ALA A 730 19.04 13.10 -3.61
CA ALA A 730 18.05 12.10 -4.01
C ALA A 730 18.63 10.68 -4.02
N TYR A 731 19.84 10.51 -4.56
CA TYR A 731 20.54 9.22 -4.54
C TYR A 731 20.84 8.75 -3.11
N LEU A 732 21.35 9.64 -2.25
CA LEU A 732 21.67 9.31 -0.86
C LEU A 732 20.42 8.94 -0.05
N LEU A 733 19.30 9.63 -0.25
CA LEU A 733 18.03 9.34 0.42
C LEU A 733 17.44 7.99 0.03
N GLN A 734 17.67 7.58 -1.21
CA GLN A 734 17.15 6.32 -1.72
C GLN A 734 18.01 5.12 -1.30
N ASP A 735 19.33 5.26 -1.36
CA ASP A 735 20.28 4.20 -0.98
C ASP A 735 20.49 4.12 0.55
N GLU A 736 19.79 4.94 1.33
CA GLU A 736 19.92 5.04 2.79
C GLU A 736 19.74 3.69 3.51
N SER A 737 18.80 2.86 3.03
CA SER A 737 18.53 1.55 3.63
C SER A 737 19.67 0.54 3.46
N SER A 738 20.41 0.65 2.36
CA SER A 738 21.51 -0.24 1.95
C SER A 738 22.88 0.29 2.38
N SER A 739 22.99 1.60 2.57
CA SER A 739 24.24 2.30 2.86
C SER A 739 24.50 2.46 4.35
N TYR A 740 25.75 2.28 4.78
CA TYR A 740 26.21 2.57 6.15
C TYR A 740 26.48 4.05 6.43
N LEU A 741 26.26 4.93 5.44
CA LEU A 741 26.50 6.37 5.55
C LEU A 741 25.65 6.98 6.67
N GLN A 742 26.30 7.65 7.62
CA GLN A 742 25.64 8.48 8.62
C GLN A 742 25.65 9.92 8.16
N THR A 743 24.56 10.66 8.41
CA THR A 743 24.41 12.04 7.96
C THR A 743 24.46 13.05 9.10
N ARG A 744 24.98 14.23 8.82
CA ARG A 744 25.04 15.38 9.74
C ARG A 744 24.65 16.68 9.04
N GLY A 745 24.58 17.76 9.81
CA GLY A 745 24.32 19.10 9.28
C GLY A 745 22.86 19.52 9.44
N PRO A 746 22.54 20.77 9.07
CA PRO A 746 21.25 21.37 9.39
C PRO A 746 20.08 20.74 8.63
N PHE A 747 20.32 20.17 7.44
CA PHE A 747 19.26 19.72 6.53
C PHE A 747 19.10 18.20 6.47
N ASN A 748 19.56 17.48 7.50
CA ASN A 748 19.52 16.01 7.53
C ASN A 748 18.24 15.43 8.17
N ALA A 749 17.22 16.24 8.44
CA ALA A 749 16.02 15.83 9.18
C ALA A 749 15.28 14.63 8.56
N VAL A 750 15.29 14.50 7.24
CA VAL A 750 14.62 13.38 6.52
C VAL A 750 15.41 12.07 6.52
N PHE A 751 16.68 12.11 6.93
CA PHE A 751 17.54 10.94 7.05
C PHE A 751 17.35 10.28 8.42
N LYS A 752 17.22 8.96 8.41
CA LYS A 752 17.10 8.09 9.58
C LYS A 752 18.44 7.93 10.28
N ARG A 753 19.52 7.73 9.53
CA ARG A 753 20.88 7.52 10.09
C ARG A 753 21.58 8.86 10.27
N ARG A 754 21.58 9.37 11.51
CA ARG A 754 22.15 10.66 11.88
C ARG A 754 23.26 10.51 12.92
N SER A 755 24.33 11.28 12.77
CA SER A 755 25.51 11.27 13.67
C SER A 755 26.20 12.61 13.63
N ASP A 756 26.81 13.03 14.74
CA ASP A 756 27.57 14.29 14.80
C ASP A 756 28.83 14.28 13.91
N ASP A 757 29.38 13.10 13.64
CA ASP A 757 30.61 12.87 12.86
C ASP A 757 30.33 12.21 11.49
N GLY A 758 29.12 12.44 10.94
CA GLY A 758 28.69 11.90 9.64
C GLY A 758 29.03 12.78 8.42
N PHE A 759 28.50 12.38 7.26
CA PHE A 759 28.52 13.13 6.01
C PHE A 759 27.56 14.32 6.05
N SER A 760 28.03 15.51 5.69
CA SER A 760 27.30 16.76 5.86
C SER A 760 26.29 17.01 4.74
N ILE A 761 25.01 17.09 5.09
CA ILE A 761 23.95 17.62 4.23
C ILE A 761 23.88 19.14 4.46
N ASP A 762 24.60 19.88 3.62
CA ASP A 762 24.85 21.32 3.75
C ASP A 762 23.99 22.20 2.85
N LEU A 763 23.04 21.60 2.13
CA LEU A 763 22.09 22.27 1.25
C LEU A 763 20.63 21.90 1.61
N PRO A 764 19.68 22.85 1.49
CA PRO A 764 18.28 22.57 1.72
C PRO A 764 17.72 21.59 0.68
N ILE A 765 16.73 20.82 1.08
CA ILE A 765 16.12 19.80 0.23
C ILE A 765 14.93 20.41 -0.50
N THR A 766 14.89 20.30 -1.83
CA THR A 766 13.77 20.83 -2.62
C THR A 766 12.55 19.91 -2.55
N MET A 767 11.35 20.47 -2.82
CA MET A 767 10.14 19.69 -3.04
C MET A 767 10.34 18.60 -4.10
N TRP A 768 11.01 18.92 -5.21
CA TRP A 768 11.30 17.94 -6.26
C TRP A 768 12.06 16.72 -5.71
N THR A 769 13.11 16.94 -4.93
CA THR A 769 13.91 15.86 -4.32
C THR A 769 13.09 15.00 -3.37
N MET A 770 12.24 15.62 -2.53
CA MET A 770 11.34 14.91 -1.64
C MET A 770 10.41 13.97 -2.43
N LEU A 771 9.70 14.51 -3.43
CA LEU A 771 8.75 13.74 -4.24
C LEU A 771 9.41 12.62 -5.02
N MET A 772 10.58 12.90 -5.62
CA MET A 772 11.35 11.93 -6.38
C MET A 772 11.82 10.76 -5.52
N CYS A 773 12.03 10.96 -4.21
CA CYS A 773 12.42 9.90 -3.30
C CYS A 773 11.23 9.14 -2.70
N GLY A 774 9.99 9.54 -2.99
CA GLY A 774 8.80 8.98 -2.33
C GLY A 774 8.54 9.54 -0.93
N LEU A 775 9.08 10.73 -0.62
CA LEU A 775 8.75 11.51 0.57
C LEU A 775 7.65 12.51 0.22
N ILE A 776 6.47 12.29 0.78
CA ILE A 776 5.25 12.98 0.39
C ILE A 776 4.81 13.91 1.52
N MET A 777 4.79 15.22 1.29
CA MET A 777 4.35 16.19 2.29
C MET A 777 2.84 16.39 2.25
N ILE A 778 2.16 16.05 3.34
CA ILE A 778 0.72 16.26 3.54
C ILE A 778 0.52 17.44 4.49
N GLU A 779 -0.31 18.39 4.08
CA GLU A 779 -0.76 19.50 4.93
C GLU A 779 -1.85 19.01 5.87
N VAL A 780 -1.69 19.29 7.16
CA VAL A 780 -2.61 18.88 8.24
C VAL A 780 -3.06 20.06 9.06
N GLU A 781 -4.25 19.96 9.64
CA GLU A 781 -4.80 20.96 10.57
C GLU A 781 -4.47 20.57 12.01
N SER A 782 -3.47 21.23 12.60
CA SER A 782 -3.04 21.07 14.00
C SER A 782 -3.77 22.03 14.94
N VAL A 783 -3.62 21.82 16.25
CA VAL A 783 -4.05 22.78 17.28
C VAL A 783 -3.35 24.14 17.12
N ASP A 784 -2.08 24.12 16.70
CA ASP A 784 -1.25 25.31 16.50
C ASP A 784 -1.44 25.98 15.12
N GLY A 785 -2.43 25.52 14.34
CA GLY A 785 -2.69 25.97 12.96
C GLY A 785 -2.30 24.93 11.92
N ARG A 786 -1.96 25.39 10.70
CA ARG A 786 -1.61 24.48 9.59
C ARG A 786 -0.17 24.01 9.74
N GLY A 787 0.05 22.70 9.63
CA GLY A 787 1.37 22.09 9.65
C GLY A 787 1.55 21.08 8.53
N LEU A 788 2.71 20.42 8.48
CA LEU A 788 2.99 19.37 7.51
C LEU A 788 3.41 18.07 8.21
N VAL A 789 3.03 16.95 7.62
CA VAL A 789 3.47 15.61 8.01
C VAL A 789 3.97 14.89 6.77
N CYS A 790 5.12 14.22 6.88
CA CYS A 790 5.70 13.45 5.80
C CYS A 790 5.17 12.01 5.81
N LEU A 791 4.58 11.61 4.68
CA LEU A 791 4.31 10.22 4.33
C LEU A 791 5.57 9.64 3.69
N ASP A 792 6.34 8.86 4.45
CA ASP A 792 7.58 8.21 3.99
C ASP A 792 7.29 6.85 3.36
N LEU A 793 7.36 6.77 2.02
CA LEU A 793 7.11 5.53 1.27
C LEU A 793 8.40 4.90 0.73
N ARG A 794 9.56 5.31 1.25
CA ARG A 794 10.87 4.74 0.86
C ARG A 794 11.02 3.30 1.33
N GLY A 795 11.75 2.49 0.54
CA GLY A 795 12.30 1.22 1.02
C GLY A 795 11.28 0.10 1.31
N ARG A 796 10.26 -0.06 0.45
CA ARG A 796 9.20 -1.11 0.57
C ARG A 796 8.43 -1.03 1.88
N ARG A 797 7.95 0.17 2.22
CA ARG A 797 7.19 0.44 3.45
C ARG A 797 5.73 0.74 3.15
N ASN A 798 4.90 0.62 4.18
CA ASN A 798 3.58 1.21 4.22
C ASN A 798 3.66 2.53 5.00
N GLY A 799 2.82 3.48 4.66
CA GLY A 799 2.67 4.71 5.42
C GLY A 799 1.20 5.11 5.48
N PHE A 800 0.81 5.71 6.60
CA PHE A 800 -0.57 6.12 6.85
C PHE A 800 -0.57 7.50 7.52
N ILE A 801 -1.40 8.40 7.04
CA ILE A 801 -1.70 9.69 7.67
C ILE A 801 -3.22 9.76 7.79
N LYS A 802 -3.70 9.53 9.01
CA LYS A 802 -5.11 9.49 9.34
C LYS A 802 -5.62 10.83 9.82
N SER A 803 -6.92 11.01 9.74
CA SER A 803 -7.65 12.03 10.47
C SER A 803 -7.63 11.72 11.96
N LEU A 804 -7.56 12.77 12.79
CA LEU A 804 -7.28 12.65 14.24
C LEU A 804 -5.99 11.88 14.52
N GLY A 805 -4.91 12.27 13.86
CA GLY A 805 -3.60 11.66 14.07
C GLY A 805 -2.84 12.32 15.22
N THR A 806 -2.20 11.50 16.03
CA THR A 806 -1.17 11.93 16.98
C THR A 806 0.14 11.25 16.59
N ILE A 807 1.24 12.01 16.57
CA ILE A 807 2.55 11.38 16.60
C ILE A 807 2.77 10.91 18.04
N ILE A 808 2.21 9.75 18.36
CA ILE A 808 2.58 9.05 19.59
C ILE A 808 4.03 8.62 19.40
N PRO A 809 4.95 8.94 20.33
CA PRO A 809 6.26 8.30 20.35
C PRO A 809 6.01 6.81 20.62
N ASP A 810 5.81 6.04 19.56
CA ASP A 810 5.55 4.62 19.70
C ASP A 810 6.82 3.90 20.17
N LYS A 811 6.63 2.78 20.86
CA LYS A 811 7.72 1.91 21.30
C LYS A 811 8.51 1.31 20.12
N ASP A 812 7.95 1.38 18.91
CA ASP A 812 8.49 0.79 17.67
C ASP A 812 9.27 1.76 16.76
N GLY A 813 9.56 2.99 17.20
CA GLY A 813 10.62 3.81 16.57
C GLY A 813 10.28 4.46 15.22
N ASP A 814 9.02 4.51 14.80
CA ASP A 814 8.60 5.29 13.63
C ASP A 814 8.60 6.80 13.96
N GLN A 815 9.76 7.41 13.80
CA GLN A 815 9.92 8.86 13.86
C GLN A 815 9.34 9.50 12.59
N HIS A 816 8.18 10.12 12.71
CA HIS A 816 7.62 10.94 11.63
C HIS A 816 8.46 12.22 11.45
N VAL A 817 8.61 12.63 10.19
CA VAL A 817 9.17 13.94 9.82
C VAL A 817 8.00 14.91 9.65
N TYR A 818 8.03 16.05 10.34
CA TYR A 818 6.90 16.98 10.38
C TYR A 818 7.34 18.44 10.48
N CYS A 819 6.41 19.36 10.17
CA CYS A 819 6.52 20.79 10.41
C CYS A 819 5.34 21.24 11.26
N GLN A 820 5.59 21.80 12.43
CA GLN A 820 4.54 22.12 13.41
C GLN A 820 3.64 23.28 12.95
N SER A 821 4.23 24.29 12.33
CA SER A 821 3.51 25.47 11.84
C SER A 821 4.11 25.94 10.52
N LEU A 822 3.27 26.05 9.50
CA LEU A 822 3.64 26.62 8.22
C LEU A 822 3.84 28.13 8.38
N PRO A 823 4.91 28.71 7.79
CA PRO A 823 5.09 30.15 7.75
C PRO A 823 3.86 30.83 7.15
N GLU A 824 3.22 31.76 7.87
CA GLU A 824 2.06 32.49 7.35
C GLU A 824 2.43 33.15 6.01
N THR A 825 1.71 32.78 4.95
CA THR A 825 1.83 33.37 3.63
C THR A 825 1.32 34.81 3.67
N LYS A 826 2.09 35.75 4.22
CA LYS A 826 1.79 37.16 4.02
C LYS A 826 2.06 37.47 2.55
N LEU A 827 0.96 37.70 1.82
CA LEU A 827 0.89 38.49 0.61
C LEU A 827 1.61 39.84 0.83
N GLN A 828 2.93 39.85 0.75
CA GLN A 828 3.72 41.06 0.57
C GLN A 828 4.60 40.83 -0.64
N GLY A 829 4.38 41.68 -1.63
CA GLY A 829 4.94 41.54 -2.97
C GLY A 829 6.46 41.36 -2.98
N ALA A 830 6.90 40.58 -3.95
CA ALA A 830 8.19 40.76 -4.60
C ALA A 830 9.44 40.74 -3.71
N GLN A 831 9.56 39.74 -2.81
CA GLN A 831 10.90 39.21 -2.51
C GLN A 831 11.02 37.78 -3.05
N LYS A 832 11.94 37.67 -4.01
CA LYS A 832 12.37 36.46 -4.73
C LYS A 832 13.19 35.55 -3.80
N GLY A 833 12.66 35.26 -2.61
CA GLY A 833 13.27 34.39 -1.61
C GLY A 833 12.54 33.05 -1.56
N SER A 834 13.30 31.96 -1.58
CA SER A 834 12.79 30.60 -1.43
C SER A 834 11.97 30.44 -0.13
N TYR A 835 10.83 29.75 -0.20
CA TYR A 835 9.96 29.50 0.95
C TYR A 835 10.53 28.35 1.78
N ARG A 836 11.17 28.69 2.91
CA ARG A 836 11.85 27.71 3.77
C ARG A 836 10.92 27.11 4.82
N VAL A 837 10.84 25.79 4.84
CA VAL A 837 9.99 25.02 5.76
C VAL A 837 10.86 24.21 6.70
N LYS A 838 10.78 24.52 8.00
CA LYS A 838 11.57 23.81 9.01
C LYS A 838 10.98 22.44 9.32
N LEU A 839 11.78 21.39 9.14
CA LEU A 839 11.42 20.02 9.47
C LEU A 839 11.97 19.63 10.85
N ASN A 840 11.13 18.96 11.61
CA ASN A 840 11.47 18.33 12.88
C ASN A 840 11.26 16.81 12.76
N VAL A 841 11.87 16.06 13.67
CA VAL A 841 11.80 14.60 13.70
C VAL A 841 11.49 14.16 15.12
N GLY A 842 10.54 13.23 15.28
CA GLY A 842 10.16 12.65 16.57
C GLY A 842 8.69 12.84 16.92
N GLY A 843 8.32 12.56 18.17
CA GLY A 843 6.96 12.73 18.69
C GLY A 843 6.68 14.16 19.15
N GLY A 844 5.43 14.63 19.01
CA GLY A 844 5.03 15.93 19.54
C GLY A 844 4.04 16.75 18.71
N MET A 845 3.57 16.24 17.57
CA MET A 845 2.51 16.89 16.80
C MET A 845 1.23 16.07 16.86
N ALA A 846 0.11 16.73 17.11
CA ALA A 846 -1.23 16.17 17.01
C ALA A 846 -2.03 17.01 16.01
N TRP A 847 -2.78 16.36 15.13
CA TRP A 847 -3.61 17.04 14.16
C TRP A 847 -5.02 16.47 14.14
N ARG A 848 -5.97 17.34 13.78
CA ARG A 848 -7.39 17.02 13.74
C ARG A 848 -7.76 16.32 12.44
N ARG A 849 -7.18 16.75 11.32
CA ARG A 849 -7.45 16.18 9.99
C ARG A 849 -6.34 16.47 8.99
N ALA A 850 -6.27 15.66 7.94
CA ALA A 850 -5.49 15.98 6.76
C ALA A 850 -6.26 16.93 5.82
N ILE A 851 -5.56 17.87 5.19
CA ILE A 851 -6.14 18.89 4.29
C ILE A 851 -5.89 18.52 2.81
N GLY A 852 -4.71 17.96 2.53
CA GLY A 852 -4.29 17.55 1.20
C GLY A 852 -2.78 17.58 1.00
N PHE A 853 -2.33 17.32 -0.22
CA PHE A 853 -0.94 17.40 -0.64
C PHE A 853 -0.44 18.84 -0.65
N TYR A 854 0.71 19.07 -0.02
CA TYR A 854 1.31 20.39 0.01
C TYR A 854 1.69 20.87 -1.41
N GLY A 855 1.10 21.99 -1.84
CA GLY A 855 1.13 22.44 -3.24
C GLY A 855 2.30 23.35 -3.62
N ASN A 856 3.10 23.82 -2.66
CA ASN A 856 4.19 24.77 -2.93
C ASN A 856 5.40 24.07 -3.57
N ARG A 857 5.59 24.31 -4.87
CA ARG A 857 6.66 23.73 -5.69
C ARG A 857 8.04 24.28 -5.38
N ASP A 858 8.08 25.54 -4.93
CA ASP A 858 9.32 26.28 -4.67
C ASP A 858 9.74 26.20 -3.19
N ALA A 859 9.18 25.24 -2.45
CA ALA A 859 9.51 25.03 -1.05
C ALA A 859 10.88 24.35 -0.90
N GLU A 860 11.69 24.91 -0.01
CA GLU A 860 12.95 24.35 0.46
C GLU A 860 12.77 23.88 1.90
N PHE A 861 13.10 22.61 2.15
CA PHE A 861 13.01 22.01 3.46
C PHE A 861 14.32 22.16 4.20
N VAL A 862 14.23 22.72 5.42
CA VAL A 862 15.36 23.04 6.27
C VAL A 862 15.38 22.29 7.59
#